data_AF-A0A968PT43-F1
#
_entry.id   AF-A0A968PT43-F1
#
_cell.length_a   1.000
_cell.length_b   1.000
_cell.length_c   1.000
_cell.angle_alpha   90.00
_cell.angle_beta   90.00
_cell.angle_gamma   90.00
#
_symmetry.space_group_name_H-M   'P 1'
#
loop_
_entity.id
_entity.type
_entity.pdbx_description
1 polymer ?
#
loop_
_entity_poly.entity_id
_entity_poly.type
_entity_poly.pdbx_seq_one_letter_code
_entity_poly.pdbx_strand_id
1 'polypeptide(L)'
;SNRVNWLSVAKQQLCDRYRYNPLALKMVATTIRDVFNGSITLFLEHNITLLGDISDLIQQQCSRLSILENQVMRWLAINREWVSFAQLRDDLTASVSPMQLTEALQRLSRRSLIETNAGQFTLQPVVMEYITETLINQVCDEIVDHSSSTPLSPASLLQTYALIKAQTKNYIRDSQIRMMVAPLITKLLGQLGSQKDIVYQLNQILYRLRTECPNQAGYAGGNLLNLFRYLRVDLSNYDFSYLSIWQAELQDVSLHRVNFAHSDLSKSSFTQPFGSILVVAFSADSQLLATGDSNSVVYLWQVSDGQPRTMLRGHQGWVWAISWSLEGDLLASGGEDQSVRLWEVETGRCCGILKGHQRTVRTLAWQPNGHLLASGGDDHEIRLWNRHTQICCQILQGHQNWVMSVAWSPDGQILASASFDRTIRLWDVQRGECLNVLSGHTDGIWSIAWSPNGEYLATGGEDYSVKIWDADSGQCLKTLQRRDSAVFSVAWSADSKLLASGCEDQSITIWDTVSDRCLKTLEGHSNWIWALDWSADGTLLASGSHDQSVQLWEMHNHQTSDYRKLKTLQGYSNSVFAVAWSPDGSTLASSGADQRIRLWHPDTGQCLKTLQGHRNWIWGLAWSPDGTTLASASDDRTIRLWNPNTGECLKTLQDHTAWVWAVAWSPDSRILASGSSDLSVRLWDVQTGKCLQVLQGHNSWIGGLAWSPDGTTLASASDDCTIRLWDPSTSECLKVLQGHDYWVEAIAWSPDGQTLASGSYDRTIRLWNRKTGECLNVLQGHEAMLRAVAWSPDGQTLASGSHDQTVRLWNAQTGECLNILEGHTGQVWSIACCSVAWDGAGQHIPILASSSADGTIKFWHIKTGECWKTLRADRPYEDMNITGVTGITEAQRATLKALGAIADQKDGDC
;
A
#
# COMPACT_ATOMS: atom_id res chain seq x y z
N SER A 1 11.86 30.77 69.54
CA SER A 1 12.57 29.54 69.09
C SER A 1 11.65 28.33 68.96
N ASN A 2 10.57 28.16 69.73
CA ASN A 2 9.77 26.93 69.69
C ASN A 2 8.85 26.72 68.47
N ARG A 3 8.43 27.75 67.72
CA ARG A 3 7.54 27.58 66.53
C ARG A 3 8.20 26.95 65.29
N VAL A 4 9.54 26.98 65.19
CA VAL A 4 10.27 26.46 64.02
C VAL A 4 10.40 24.93 64.06
N ASN A 5 10.37 24.33 65.26
CA ASN A 5 10.53 22.87 65.46
C ASN A 5 9.23 22.07 65.25
N TRP A 6 8.05 22.67 65.42
CA TRP A 6 6.77 21.97 65.20
C TRP A 6 6.42 21.84 63.72
N LEU A 7 6.79 22.85 62.93
CA LEU A 7 6.54 22.86 61.50
C LEU A 7 7.43 21.83 60.75
N SER A 8 8.63 21.53 61.26
CA SER A 8 9.51 20.51 60.70
C SER A 8 9.01 19.10 61.01
N VAL A 9 8.56 18.83 62.23
CA VAL A 9 8.01 17.51 62.63
C VAL A 9 6.73 17.18 61.87
N ALA A 10 5.78 18.11 61.76
CA ALA A 10 4.53 17.88 61.01
C ALA A 10 4.77 17.66 59.51
N LYS A 11 5.76 18.35 58.91
CA LYS A 11 6.17 18.12 57.52
C LYS A 11 6.81 16.73 57.35
N GLN A 12 7.66 16.33 58.28
CA GLN A 12 8.33 15.04 58.24
C GLN A 12 7.33 13.88 58.37
N GLN A 13 6.36 13.99 59.29
CA GLN A 13 5.25 13.05 59.41
C GLN A 13 4.41 12.95 58.14
N LEU A 14 4.15 14.08 57.45
CA LEU A 14 3.44 14.08 56.18
C LEU A 14 4.24 13.37 55.06
N CYS A 15 5.54 13.66 54.96
CA CYS A 15 6.43 13.03 53.99
C CYS A 15 6.59 11.53 54.22
N ASP A 16 6.78 11.11 55.47
CA ASP A 16 6.90 9.70 55.85
C ASP A 16 5.59 8.95 55.55
N ARG A 17 4.43 9.56 55.80
CA ARG A 17 3.11 8.97 55.55
C ARG A 17 2.86 8.66 54.07
N TYR A 18 3.33 9.50 53.17
CA TYR A 18 3.20 9.30 51.71
C TYR A 18 4.49 8.75 51.08
N ARG A 19 5.41 8.20 51.88
CA ARG A 19 6.69 7.62 51.45
C ARG A 19 7.46 8.53 50.48
N TYR A 20 7.44 9.83 50.73
CA TYR A 20 8.09 10.85 49.90
C TYR A 20 7.63 10.87 48.42
N ASN A 21 6.44 10.35 48.10
CA ASN A 21 5.92 10.41 46.73
C ASN A 21 5.58 11.88 46.36
N PRO A 22 6.25 12.47 45.35
CA PRO A 22 6.08 13.88 45.00
C PRO A 22 4.65 14.23 44.57
N LEU A 23 3.96 13.31 43.88
CA LEU A 23 2.59 13.53 43.40
C LEU A 23 1.59 13.55 44.56
N ALA A 24 1.65 12.54 45.43
CA ALA A 24 0.77 12.47 46.59
C ALA A 24 0.94 13.71 47.49
N LEU A 25 2.19 14.13 47.72
CA LEU A 25 2.50 15.34 48.48
C LEU A 25 2.01 16.61 47.78
N LYS A 26 2.12 16.71 46.45
CA LYS A 26 1.60 17.85 45.68
C LYS A 26 0.08 17.94 45.77
N MET A 27 -0.63 16.83 45.59
CA MET A 27 -2.11 16.77 45.72
C MET A 27 -2.54 17.17 47.13
N VAL A 28 -1.92 16.58 48.16
CA VAL A 28 -2.26 16.88 49.55
C VAL A 28 -1.90 18.32 49.92
N ALA A 29 -0.77 18.86 49.44
CA ALA A 29 -0.39 20.25 49.68
C ALA A 29 -1.41 21.25 49.13
N THR A 30 -1.99 20.99 47.95
CA THR A 30 -3.08 21.84 47.43
C THR A 30 -4.31 21.80 48.32
N THR A 31 -4.70 20.61 48.80
CA THR A 31 -5.84 20.50 49.74
C THR A 31 -5.58 21.17 51.10
N ILE A 32 -4.35 21.09 51.64
CA ILE A 32 -3.97 21.77 52.87
C ILE A 32 -4.03 23.29 52.70
N ARG A 33 -3.55 23.80 51.57
CA ARG A 33 -3.60 25.23 51.26
C ARG A 33 -5.04 25.73 51.14
N ASP A 34 -5.88 25.00 50.40
CA ASP A 34 -7.19 25.50 49.99
C ASP A 34 -8.29 25.25 51.06
N VAL A 35 -8.19 24.16 51.84
CA VAL A 35 -9.19 23.79 52.86
C VAL A 35 -8.74 24.16 54.28
N PHE A 36 -7.44 24.04 54.58
CA PHE A 36 -6.89 24.23 55.93
C PHE A 36 -6.07 25.52 56.06
N ASN A 37 -6.18 26.45 55.09
CA ASN A 37 -5.43 27.72 55.03
C ASN A 37 -3.91 27.53 55.24
N GLY A 38 -3.35 26.42 54.75
CA GLY A 38 -1.93 26.11 54.87
C GLY A 38 -1.51 25.47 56.20
N SER A 39 -2.44 25.15 57.10
CA SER A 39 -2.15 24.51 58.39
C SER A 39 -2.03 22.99 58.26
N ILE A 40 -0.79 22.48 58.26
CA ILE A 40 -0.49 21.04 58.20
C ILE A 40 -0.94 20.32 59.50
N THR A 41 -0.88 21.00 60.64
CA THR A 41 -1.25 20.40 61.93
C THR A 41 -2.76 20.13 62.01
N LEU A 42 -3.59 21.08 61.54
CA LEU A 42 -5.05 20.88 61.48
C LEU A 42 -5.44 19.74 60.53
N PHE A 43 -4.70 19.58 59.43
CA PHE A 43 -4.89 18.48 58.49
C PHE A 43 -4.57 17.11 59.12
N LEU A 44 -3.49 17.02 59.91
CA LEU A 44 -3.09 15.79 60.61
C LEU A 44 -4.01 15.47 61.79
N GLU A 45 -4.55 16.46 62.50
CA GLU A 45 -5.45 16.30 63.65
C GLU A 45 -6.84 15.79 63.26
N HIS A 46 -7.36 16.18 62.10
CA HIS A 46 -8.71 15.78 61.66
C HIS A 46 -8.81 14.31 61.24
N ASN A 47 -7.70 13.56 61.29
CA ASN A 47 -7.63 12.11 61.08
C ASN A 47 -8.55 11.63 59.95
N ILE A 48 -8.63 12.42 58.87
CA ILE A 48 -9.39 12.07 57.68
C ILE A 48 -8.79 10.73 57.26
N THR A 49 -9.64 9.70 57.25
CA THR A 49 -9.30 8.31 56.98
C THR A 49 -8.72 8.17 55.58
N LEU A 50 -7.46 8.55 55.45
CA LEU A 50 -6.53 8.30 54.37
C LEU A 50 -5.60 7.19 54.89
N LEU A 51 -6.20 6.02 55.08
CA LEU A 51 -5.51 4.74 55.18
C LEU A 51 -5.61 4.16 53.78
N GLY A 52 -4.64 4.46 52.94
CA GLY A 52 -4.68 4.03 51.55
C GLY A 52 -3.43 4.36 50.76
N ASP A 53 -3.16 3.53 49.76
CA ASP A 53 -2.12 3.76 48.75
C ASP A 53 -2.51 4.96 47.85
N ILE A 54 -1.63 5.39 46.96
CA ILE A 54 -1.84 6.56 46.08
C ILE A 54 -3.16 6.46 45.29
N SER A 55 -3.58 5.24 44.93
CA SER A 55 -4.85 4.96 44.26
C SER A 55 -6.07 5.41 45.07
N ASP A 56 -6.05 5.26 46.40
CA ASP A 56 -7.16 5.67 47.27
C ASP A 56 -7.28 7.20 47.35
N LEU A 57 -6.14 7.90 47.34
CA LEU A 57 -6.10 9.36 47.26
C LEU A 57 -6.68 9.84 45.93
N ILE A 58 -6.32 9.19 44.81
CA ILE A 58 -6.85 9.52 43.49
C ILE A 58 -8.35 9.23 43.44
N GLN A 59 -8.81 8.08 43.96
CA GLN A 59 -10.22 7.71 44.04
C GLN A 59 -11.04 8.77 44.79
N GLN A 60 -10.56 9.20 45.95
CA GLN A 60 -11.22 10.25 46.74
C GLN A 60 -11.30 11.57 45.96
N GLN A 61 -10.23 11.97 45.26
CA GLN A 61 -10.29 13.17 44.42
C GLN A 61 -11.27 13.04 43.26
N CYS A 62 -11.30 11.87 42.58
CA CYS A 62 -12.20 11.57 41.48
C CYS A 62 -13.66 11.56 41.91
N SER A 63 -13.98 11.06 43.11
CA SER A 63 -15.35 11.06 43.64
C SER A 63 -15.94 12.47 43.84
N ARG A 64 -15.06 13.48 43.95
CA ARG A 64 -15.42 14.90 44.14
C ARG A 64 -15.38 15.70 42.85
N LEU A 65 -15.23 15.05 41.71
CA LEU A 65 -15.23 15.70 40.40
C LEU A 65 -16.66 15.76 39.84
N SER A 66 -16.93 16.82 39.10
CA SER A 66 -18.13 16.93 38.27
C SER A 66 -18.11 15.91 37.12
N ILE A 67 -19.26 15.70 36.49
CA ILE A 67 -19.41 14.78 35.35
C ILE A 67 -18.46 15.18 34.22
N LEU A 68 -18.37 16.48 33.89
CA LEU A 68 -17.51 16.99 32.82
C LEU A 68 -16.02 16.81 33.16
N GLU A 69 -15.61 17.06 34.39
CA GLU A 69 -14.22 16.84 34.83
C GLU A 69 -13.83 15.36 34.73
N ASN A 70 -14.71 14.44 35.13
CA ASN A 70 -14.50 13.00 34.95
C ASN A 70 -14.45 12.58 33.47
N GLN A 71 -15.28 13.19 32.61
CA GLN A 71 -15.24 12.98 31.16
C GLN A 71 -13.90 13.42 30.56
N VAL A 72 -13.41 14.60 30.93
CA VAL A 72 -12.10 15.11 30.47
C VAL A 72 -10.97 14.19 30.92
N MET A 73 -10.97 13.76 32.18
CA MET A 73 -9.94 12.84 32.69
C MET A 73 -9.90 11.54 31.90
N ARG A 74 -11.06 10.92 31.61
CA ARG A 74 -11.13 9.70 30.81
C ARG A 74 -10.65 9.93 29.37
N TRP A 75 -11.02 11.03 28.73
CA TRP A 75 -10.53 11.35 27.39
C TRP A 75 -9.02 11.61 27.33
N LEU A 76 -8.45 12.26 28.33
CA LEU A 76 -6.99 12.41 28.42
C LEU A 76 -6.30 11.04 28.65
N ALA A 77 -6.92 10.15 29.41
CA ALA A 77 -6.44 8.78 29.59
C ALA A 77 -6.50 7.95 28.29
N ILE A 78 -7.55 8.11 27.48
CA ILE A 78 -7.72 7.42 26.19
C ILE A 78 -6.73 7.95 25.15
N ASN A 79 -6.53 9.26 25.07
CA ASN A 79 -5.65 9.86 24.07
C ASN A 79 -4.16 9.52 24.31
N ARG A 80 -3.75 9.32 25.57
CA ARG A 80 -2.38 8.91 25.98
C ARG A 80 -1.23 9.80 25.44
N GLU A 81 -1.54 11.02 25.03
CA GLU A 81 -0.56 12.03 24.61
C GLU A 81 -1.03 13.44 24.97
N TRP A 82 -0.23 14.45 24.64
CA TRP A 82 -0.61 15.85 24.82
C TRP A 82 -1.76 16.22 23.87
N VAL A 83 -2.92 16.56 24.44
CA VAL A 83 -4.15 16.85 23.69
C VAL A 83 -4.40 18.35 23.66
N SER A 84 -4.68 18.90 22.48
CA SER A 84 -5.10 20.29 22.34
C SER A 84 -6.55 20.51 22.79
N PHE A 85 -6.91 21.75 23.09
CA PHE A 85 -8.29 22.12 23.44
C PHE A 85 -9.30 21.74 22.34
N ALA A 86 -8.94 21.90 21.06
CA ALA A 86 -9.80 21.57 19.93
C ALA A 86 -10.06 20.05 19.85
N GLN A 87 -9.01 19.24 19.93
CA GLN A 87 -9.13 17.77 19.92
C GLN A 87 -9.98 17.26 21.08
N LEU A 88 -9.76 17.79 22.30
CA LEU A 88 -10.54 17.40 23.47
C LEU A 88 -12.02 17.74 23.33
N ARG A 89 -12.34 18.89 22.72
CA ARG A 89 -13.72 19.28 22.42
C ARG A 89 -14.36 18.38 21.37
N ASP A 90 -13.62 18.00 20.35
CA ASP A 90 -14.10 17.15 19.25
C ASP A 90 -14.32 15.69 19.67
N ASP A 91 -13.70 15.25 20.78
CA ASP A 91 -13.88 13.92 21.35
C ASP A 91 -15.18 13.82 22.20
N LEU A 92 -15.66 14.93 22.76
CA LEU A 92 -16.86 14.96 23.60
C LEU A 92 -18.14 14.80 22.75
N THR A 93 -18.99 13.83 23.12
CA THR A 93 -20.27 13.55 22.43
C THR A 93 -21.32 14.65 22.63
N ALA A 94 -21.30 15.34 23.77
CA ALA A 94 -22.18 16.46 24.06
C ALA A 94 -21.52 17.78 23.66
N SER A 95 -22.29 18.71 23.09
CA SER A 95 -21.82 20.06 22.78
C SER A 95 -21.57 20.86 24.06
N VAL A 96 -20.33 20.85 24.54
CA VAL A 96 -19.90 21.62 25.72
C VAL A 96 -19.44 23.00 25.30
N SER A 97 -19.85 24.04 26.03
CA SER A 97 -19.40 25.40 25.73
C SER A 97 -17.89 25.55 26.00
N PRO A 98 -17.14 26.34 25.20
CA PRO A 98 -15.71 26.54 25.43
C PRO A 98 -15.39 27.06 26.84
N MET A 99 -16.29 27.86 27.42
CA MET A 99 -16.16 28.39 28.77
C MET A 99 -16.25 27.29 29.84
N GLN A 100 -17.22 26.38 29.73
CA GLN A 100 -17.37 25.26 30.66
C GLN A 100 -16.17 24.31 30.62
N LEU A 101 -15.66 24.00 29.44
CA LEU A 101 -14.48 23.15 29.28
C LEU A 101 -13.23 23.82 29.89
N THR A 102 -13.08 25.12 29.68
CA THR A 102 -11.97 25.90 30.27
C THR A 102 -12.04 25.89 31.79
N GLU A 103 -13.22 26.10 32.37
CA GLU A 103 -13.42 26.03 33.83
C GLU A 103 -13.08 24.64 34.39
N ALA A 104 -13.51 23.58 33.72
CA ALA A 104 -13.20 22.21 34.12
C ALA A 104 -11.69 21.94 34.09
N LEU A 105 -11.00 22.34 33.03
CA LEU A 105 -9.54 22.21 32.91
C LEU A 105 -8.80 23.01 33.98
N GLN A 106 -9.25 24.24 34.29
CA GLN A 106 -8.67 25.05 35.36
C GLN A 106 -8.84 24.39 36.73
N ARG A 107 -10.01 23.81 37.02
CA ARG A 107 -10.28 23.10 38.28
C ARG A 107 -9.44 21.84 38.41
N LEU A 108 -9.32 21.05 37.34
CA LEU A 108 -8.46 19.87 37.29
C LEU A 108 -6.97 20.23 37.48
N SER A 109 -6.51 21.32 36.85
CA SER A 109 -5.15 21.85 37.01
C SER A 109 -4.88 22.30 38.45
N ARG A 110 -5.81 23.01 39.10
CA ARG A 110 -5.70 23.41 40.52
C ARG A 110 -5.56 22.21 41.46
N ARG A 111 -6.24 21.10 41.17
CA ARG A 111 -6.15 19.84 41.91
C ARG A 111 -4.90 19.01 41.58
N SER A 112 -4.04 19.50 40.68
CA SER A 112 -2.82 18.82 40.21
C SER A 112 -3.07 17.44 39.59
N LEU A 113 -4.27 17.21 39.02
CA LEU A 113 -4.64 15.94 38.36
C LEU A 113 -4.19 15.89 36.90
N ILE A 114 -4.03 17.05 36.26
CA ILE A 114 -3.60 17.19 34.87
C ILE A 114 -2.32 18.01 34.78
N GLU A 115 -1.57 17.80 33.72
CA GLU A 115 -0.43 18.62 33.32
C GLU A 115 -0.80 19.50 32.14
N THR A 116 -0.21 20.71 32.09
CA THR A 116 -0.49 21.71 31.06
C THR A 116 0.82 22.18 30.46
N ASN A 117 0.95 22.12 29.13
CA ASN A 117 2.12 22.64 28.41
C ASN A 117 1.66 23.34 27.12
N ALA A 118 2.02 24.62 26.94
CA ALA A 118 1.72 25.39 25.73
C ALA A 118 0.26 25.28 25.20
N GLY A 119 -0.74 25.16 26.09
CA GLY A 119 -2.15 25.02 25.70
C GLY A 119 -2.58 23.58 25.36
N GLN A 120 -1.72 22.59 25.57
CA GLN A 120 -2.03 21.17 25.55
C GLN A 120 -2.13 20.60 26.96
N PHE A 121 -2.87 19.51 27.09
CA PHE A 121 -3.22 18.88 28.36
C PHE A 121 -2.89 17.39 28.33
N THR A 122 -2.40 16.84 29.43
CA THR A 122 -2.23 15.40 29.61
C THR A 122 -2.44 14.98 31.07
N LEU A 123 -2.51 13.69 31.32
CA LEU A 123 -2.51 13.13 32.68
C LEU A 123 -1.10 12.79 33.12
N GLN A 124 -0.88 12.86 34.43
CA GLN A 124 0.30 12.25 35.03
C GLN A 124 0.23 10.72 34.88
N PRO A 125 1.36 10.01 34.65
CA PRO A 125 1.36 8.57 34.37
C PRO A 125 0.58 7.72 35.39
N VAL A 126 0.75 7.97 36.69
CA VAL A 126 0.04 7.22 37.75
C VAL A 126 -1.47 7.44 37.70
N VAL A 127 -1.92 8.67 37.42
CA VAL A 127 -3.33 9.00 37.30
C VAL A 127 -3.92 8.41 36.01
N MET A 128 -3.14 8.43 34.92
CA MET A 128 -3.52 7.83 33.65
C MET A 128 -3.80 6.34 33.80
N GLU A 129 -2.89 5.59 34.43
CA GLU A 129 -3.06 4.15 34.65
C GLU A 129 -4.25 3.84 35.56
N TYR A 130 -4.43 4.59 36.66
CA TYR A 130 -5.60 4.43 37.54
C TYR A 130 -6.94 4.67 36.82
N ILE A 131 -7.04 5.76 36.05
CA ILE A 131 -8.26 6.07 35.29
C ILE A 131 -8.50 5.02 34.19
N THR A 132 -7.45 4.54 33.54
CA THR A 132 -7.52 3.50 32.52
C THR A 132 -8.04 2.19 33.10
N GLU A 133 -7.48 1.73 34.22
CA GLU A 133 -7.92 0.51 34.90
C GLU A 133 -9.37 0.62 35.38
N THR A 134 -9.73 1.76 35.97
CA THR A 134 -11.10 2.02 36.44
C THR A 134 -12.09 2.00 35.27
N LEU A 135 -11.73 2.61 34.14
CA LEU A 135 -12.55 2.60 32.93
C LEU A 135 -12.74 1.17 32.40
N ILE A 136 -11.68 0.37 32.34
CA ILE A 136 -11.75 -1.03 31.89
C ILE A 136 -12.65 -1.86 32.79
N ASN A 137 -12.53 -1.71 34.12
CA ASN A 137 -13.39 -2.42 35.06
C ASN A 137 -14.86 -2.08 34.84
N GLN A 138 -15.17 -0.79 34.76
CA GLN A 138 -16.55 -0.33 34.58
C GLN A 138 -17.14 -0.75 33.23
N VAL A 139 -16.35 -0.76 32.16
CA VAL A 139 -16.78 -1.25 30.84
C VAL A 139 -16.96 -2.78 30.85
N CYS A 140 -16.09 -3.52 31.56
CA CYS A 140 -16.23 -4.96 31.72
C CYS A 140 -17.53 -5.30 32.45
N ASP A 141 -17.78 -4.63 33.59
CA ASP A 141 -19.00 -4.80 34.37
C ASP A 141 -20.23 -4.40 33.53
N GLU A 142 -20.17 -3.30 32.77
CA GLU A 142 -21.23 -2.90 31.83
C GLU A 142 -21.56 -4.03 30.84
N ILE A 143 -20.55 -4.64 30.20
CA ILE A 143 -20.73 -5.73 29.22
C ILE A 143 -21.32 -7.00 29.87
N VAL A 144 -20.90 -7.34 31.08
CA VAL A 144 -21.34 -8.57 31.79
C VAL A 144 -22.72 -8.39 32.42
N ASP A 145 -22.99 -7.23 33.02
CA ASP A 145 -24.25 -6.92 33.70
C ASP A 145 -25.41 -6.68 32.73
N HIS A 146 -25.16 -6.58 31.42
CA HIS A 146 -26.18 -6.43 30.38
C HIS A 146 -27.14 -7.63 30.21
N SER A 147 -27.22 -8.49 31.22
CA SER A 147 -28.32 -9.43 31.48
C SER A 147 -29.69 -8.73 31.72
N SER A 148 -30.31 -8.32 30.62
CA SER A 148 -31.77 -8.37 30.34
C SER A 148 -32.80 -7.46 31.05
N SER A 149 -32.46 -6.48 31.91
CA SER A 149 -33.53 -5.65 32.53
C SER A 149 -33.35 -4.13 32.61
N THR A 150 -32.17 -3.57 32.34
CA THR A 150 -31.93 -2.11 32.39
C THR A 150 -31.79 -1.52 30.98
N PRO A 151 -32.58 -0.49 30.57
CA PRO A 151 -32.47 0.13 29.25
C PRO A 151 -31.07 0.73 29.06
N LEU A 152 -30.53 0.66 27.83
CA LEU A 152 -29.25 1.28 27.49
C LEU A 152 -29.37 2.80 27.72
N SER A 153 -28.71 3.29 28.77
CA SER A 153 -28.74 4.72 29.04
C SER A 153 -27.86 5.46 28.01
N PRO A 154 -28.25 6.66 27.55
CA PRO A 154 -27.41 7.52 26.73
C PRO A 154 -26.04 7.85 27.33
N ALA A 155 -25.88 7.63 28.64
CA ALA A 155 -24.66 7.87 29.40
C ALA A 155 -23.82 6.59 29.61
N SER A 156 -24.11 5.51 28.87
CA SER A 156 -23.28 4.29 28.93
C SER A 156 -21.84 4.60 28.54
N LEU A 157 -20.87 3.91 29.15
CA LEU A 157 -19.46 4.18 28.90
C LEU A 157 -19.09 3.79 27.48
N LEU A 158 -19.66 2.69 26.97
CA LEU A 158 -19.49 2.25 25.60
C LEU A 158 -19.99 3.29 24.58
N GLN A 159 -21.06 4.03 24.88
CA GLN A 159 -21.58 5.08 24.00
C GLN A 159 -20.75 6.36 24.08
N THR A 160 -20.20 6.68 25.26
CA THR A 160 -19.57 7.98 25.54
C THR A 160 -18.08 8.03 25.17
N TYR A 161 -17.36 6.91 25.27
CA TYR A 161 -15.91 6.86 25.11
C TYR A 161 -15.48 5.91 24.01
N ALA A 162 -14.49 6.32 23.23
CA ALA A 162 -13.82 5.42 22.30
C ALA A 162 -12.80 4.55 23.04
N LEU A 163 -12.86 3.23 22.86
CA LEU A 163 -11.81 2.32 23.34
C LEU A 163 -10.54 2.42 22.50
N ILE A 164 -10.72 2.69 21.20
CA ILE A 164 -9.65 2.90 20.22
C ILE A 164 -10.04 4.09 19.36
N LYS A 165 -9.08 4.94 19.00
CA LYS A 165 -9.26 5.97 17.98
C LYS A 165 -8.66 5.48 16.66
N ALA A 166 -9.50 5.18 15.67
CA ALA A 166 -9.09 4.62 14.39
C ALA A 166 -8.13 5.54 13.61
N GLN A 167 -8.29 6.87 13.71
CA GLN A 167 -7.52 7.84 12.93
C GLN A 167 -6.26 8.41 13.62
N THR A 168 -5.92 7.94 14.82
CA THR A 168 -4.70 8.41 15.52
C THR A 168 -3.43 7.78 14.95
N LYS A 169 -2.28 8.29 15.39
CA LYS A 169 -0.97 7.76 15.04
C LYS A 169 -0.86 6.27 15.47
N ASN A 170 -0.21 5.44 14.66
CA ASN A 170 -0.20 3.99 14.86
C ASN A 170 0.30 3.56 16.24
N TYR A 171 1.36 4.18 16.76
CA TYR A 171 1.87 3.86 18.09
C TYR A 171 0.88 4.15 19.22
N ILE A 172 0.01 5.15 19.05
CA ILE A 172 -1.03 5.50 20.05
C ILE A 172 -2.05 4.40 20.02
N ARG A 173 -2.47 4.00 18.82
CA ARG A 173 -3.39 2.90 18.61
C ARG A 173 -2.86 1.61 19.23
N ASP A 174 -1.61 1.25 18.97
CA ASP A 174 -0.95 0.08 19.57
C ASP A 174 -0.89 0.16 21.10
N SER A 175 -0.67 1.36 21.65
CA SER A 175 -0.73 1.60 23.09
C SER A 175 -2.14 1.45 23.64
N GLN A 176 -3.16 1.98 22.96
CA GLN A 176 -4.58 1.84 23.33
C GLN A 176 -5.00 0.37 23.31
N ILE A 177 -4.62 -0.38 22.27
CA ILE A 177 -4.89 -1.82 22.18
C ILE A 177 -4.25 -2.55 23.35
N ARG A 178 -2.95 -2.31 23.61
CA ARG A 178 -2.19 -3.01 24.65
C ARG A 178 -2.66 -2.68 26.07
N MET A 179 -3.05 -1.43 26.31
CA MET A 179 -3.38 -0.94 27.65
C MET A 179 -4.88 -0.93 27.95
N MET A 180 -5.75 -0.97 26.94
CA MET A 180 -7.20 -0.95 27.11
C MET A 180 -7.88 -2.21 26.61
N VAL A 181 -7.77 -2.51 25.30
CA VAL A 181 -8.55 -3.59 24.68
C VAL A 181 -8.06 -4.97 25.11
N ALA A 182 -6.75 -5.22 25.12
CA ALA A 182 -6.20 -6.52 25.51
C ALA A 182 -6.50 -6.86 26.99
N PRO A 183 -6.32 -5.94 27.97
CA PRO A 183 -6.74 -6.18 29.35
C PRO A 183 -8.25 -6.35 29.51
N LEU A 184 -9.06 -5.60 28.77
CA LEU A 184 -10.53 -5.74 28.78
C LEU A 184 -10.95 -7.14 28.30
N ILE A 185 -10.42 -7.61 27.17
CA ILE A 185 -10.70 -8.97 26.66
C ILE A 185 -10.23 -10.03 27.68
N THR A 186 -9.06 -9.85 28.29
CA THR A 186 -8.55 -10.79 29.29
C THR A 186 -9.49 -10.88 30.51
N LYS A 187 -10.01 -9.74 30.99
CA LYS A 187 -10.99 -9.70 32.08
C LYS A 187 -12.33 -10.31 31.69
N LEU A 188 -12.83 -10.00 30.50
CA LEU A 188 -14.06 -10.60 29.97
C LEU A 188 -13.95 -12.12 29.83
N LEU A 189 -12.79 -12.63 29.37
CA LEU A 189 -12.52 -14.07 29.34
C LEU A 189 -12.49 -14.68 30.74
N GLY A 190 -11.94 -13.97 31.72
CA GLY A 190 -11.93 -14.40 33.12
C GLY A 190 -13.33 -14.50 33.76
N GLN A 191 -14.25 -13.61 33.40
CA GLN A 191 -15.62 -13.57 33.96
C GLN A 191 -16.62 -14.43 33.17
N LEU A 192 -16.59 -14.39 31.84
CA LEU A 192 -17.53 -15.10 30.96
C LEU A 192 -17.04 -16.50 30.55
N GLY A 193 -15.76 -16.81 30.77
CA GLY A 193 -15.19 -18.15 30.61
C GLY A 193 -14.80 -18.53 29.18
N SER A 194 -15.52 -18.10 28.15
CA SER A 194 -15.17 -18.41 26.75
C SER A 194 -15.32 -17.23 25.78
N GLN A 195 -14.57 -17.28 24.68
CA GLN A 195 -14.70 -16.31 23.59
C GLN A 195 -16.11 -16.31 22.97
N LYS A 196 -16.78 -17.47 22.91
CA LYS A 196 -18.14 -17.56 22.35
C LYS A 196 -19.16 -16.84 23.23
N ASP A 197 -18.99 -16.91 24.55
CA ASP A 197 -19.90 -16.24 25.50
C ASP A 197 -19.74 -14.72 25.43
N ILE A 198 -18.50 -14.23 25.24
CA ILE A 198 -18.25 -12.80 24.97
C ILE A 198 -18.98 -12.38 23.70
N VAL A 199 -18.81 -13.12 22.59
CA VAL A 199 -19.47 -12.81 21.32
C VAL A 199 -20.98 -12.83 21.45
N TYR A 200 -21.54 -13.78 22.22
CA TYR A 200 -22.97 -13.81 22.52
C TYR A 200 -23.44 -12.53 23.23
N GLN A 201 -22.75 -12.09 24.28
CA GLN A 201 -23.10 -10.85 24.99
C GLN A 201 -22.98 -9.61 24.10
N LEU A 202 -21.90 -9.50 23.31
CA LEU A 202 -21.72 -8.40 22.37
C LEU A 202 -22.84 -8.35 21.30
N ASN A 203 -23.30 -9.51 20.83
CA ASN A 203 -24.44 -9.61 19.91
C ASN A 203 -25.75 -9.16 20.56
N GLN A 204 -25.96 -9.44 21.86
CA GLN A 204 -27.12 -8.92 22.59
C GLN A 204 -27.07 -7.40 22.68
N ILE A 205 -25.91 -6.82 23.00
CA ILE A 205 -25.73 -5.36 23.04
C ILE A 205 -26.00 -4.75 21.66
N LEU A 206 -25.50 -5.36 20.57
CA LEU A 206 -25.75 -4.91 19.21
C LEU A 206 -27.25 -4.89 18.88
N TYR A 207 -27.98 -5.96 19.20
CA TYR A 207 -29.43 -6.02 18.99
C TYR A 207 -30.17 -4.92 19.75
N ARG A 208 -29.76 -4.65 20.99
CA ARG A 208 -30.36 -3.61 21.83
C ARG A 208 -30.05 -2.20 21.34
N LEU A 209 -28.82 -1.91 20.94
CA LEU A 209 -28.47 -0.60 20.36
C LEU A 209 -29.34 -0.27 19.15
N ARG A 210 -29.64 -1.26 18.31
CA ARG A 210 -30.48 -1.08 17.12
C ARG A 210 -31.96 -0.85 17.45
N THR A 211 -32.46 -1.44 18.52
CA THR A 211 -33.88 -1.40 18.89
C THR A 211 -34.21 -0.26 19.85
N GLU A 212 -33.32 0.04 20.79
CA GLU A 212 -33.53 1.03 21.85
C GLU A 212 -32.95 2.43 21.50
N CYS A 213 -31.84 2.50 20.76
CA CYS A 213 -31.09 3.74 20.53
C CYS A 213 -30.66 3.96 19.06
N PRO A 214 -31.55 3.85 18.05
CA PRO A 214 -31.18 4.09 16.66
C PRO A 214 -30.75 5.55 16.42
N ASN A 215 -29.71 5.74 15.60
CA ASN A 215 -29.11 7.02 15.21
C ASN A 215 -28.60 7.90 16.36
N GLN A 216 -28.37 7.32 17.53
CA GLN A 216 -27.80 8.07 18.63
C GLN A 216 -26.28 8.24 18.43
N ALA A 217 -25.82 9.49 18.38
CA ALA A 217 -24.41 9.85 18.27
C ALA A 217 -23.59 9.24 19.42
N GLY A 218 -22.47 8.59 19.08
CA GLY A 218 -21.53 8.04 20.05
C GLY A 218 -20.68 6.90 19.51
N TYR A 219 -20.00 6.21 20.42
CA TYR A 219 -18.90 5.29 20.13
C TYR A 219 -19.26 3.81 20.27
N ALA A 220 -20.47 3.45 20.71
CA ALA A 220 -20.78 2.06 21.04
C ALA A 220 -20.70 1.13 19.82
N GLY A 221 -21.23 1.54 18.67
CA GLY A 221 -21.15 0.75 17.43
C GLY A 221 -19.71 0.51 16.98
N GLY A 222 -18.87 1.55 17.04
CA GLY A 222 -17.44 1.44 16.71
C GLY A 222 -16.66 0.59 17.71
N ASN A 223 -16.94 0.72 19.01
CA ASN A 223 -16.35 -0.10 20.07
C ASN A 223 -16.69 -1.59 19.91
N LEU A 224 -17.94 -1.92 19.59
CA LEU A 224 -18.35 -3.31 19.33
C LEU A 224 -17.60 -3.88 18.12
N LEU A 225 -17.52 -3.15 17.01
CA LEU A 225 -16.76 -3.56 15.83
C LEU A 225 -15.27 -3.78 16.14
N ASN A 226 -14.67 -2.86 16.88
CA ASN A 226 -13.28 -3.00 17.32
C ASN A 226 -13.12 -4.28 18.17
N LEU A 227 -13.99 -4.51 19.17
CA LEU A 227 -13.95 -5.73 19.98
C LEU A 227 -14.12 -7.01 19.15
N PHE A 228 -15.10 -7.06 18.24
CA PHE A 228 -15.28 -8.21 17.34
C PHE A 228 -14.03 -8.48 16.48
N ARG A 229 -13.39 -7.42 15.98
CA ARG A 229 -12.14 -7.50 15.22
C ARG A 229 -11.01 -8.09 16.07
N TYR A 230 -10.79 -7.61 17.29
CA TYR A 230 -9.73 -8.14 18.16
C TYR A 230 -10.01 -9.56 18.65
N LEU A 231 -11.28 -9.95 18.73
CA LEU A 231 -11.71 -11.33 18.95
C LEU A 231 -11.65 -12.19 17.67
N ARG A 232 -11.28 -11.64 16.51
CA ARG A 232 -11.22 -12.35 15.21
C ARG A 232 -12.54 -13.03 14.83
N VAL A 233 -13.66 -12.36 15.12
CA VAL A 233 -15.00 -12.82 14.72
C VAL A 233 -15.21 -12.53 13.23
N ASP A 234 -15.79 -13.48 12.52
CA ASP A 234 -16.28 -13.24 11.16
C ASP A 234 -17.50 -12.32 11.22
N LEU A 235 -17.35 -11.11 10.68
CA LEU A 235 -18.37 -10.08 10.67
C LEU A 235 -19.33 -10.23 9.48
N SER A 236 -19.15 -11.24 8.63
CA SER A 236 -19.98 -11.41 7.44
C SER A 236 -21.47 -11.50 7.78
N ASN A 237 -22.31 -10.79 7.02
CA ASN A 237 -23.78 -10.70 7.20
C ASN A 237 -24.26 -10.02 8.51
N TYR A 238 -23.38 -9.36 9.25
CA TYR A 238 -23.82 -8.56 10.40
C TYR A 238 -24.61 -7.33 9.96
N ASP A 239 -25.53 -6.89 10.81
CA ASP A 239 -26.37 -5.73 10.53
C ASP A 239 -26.20 -4.66 11.61
N PHE A 240 -25.59 -3.55 11.19
CA PHE A 240 -25.29 -2.35 11.96
C PHE A 240 -26.05 -1.12 11.43
N SER A 241 -27.14 -1.34 10.70
CA SER A 241 -27.96 -0.25 10.14
C SER A 241 -28.49 0.69 11.23
N TYR A 242 -28.62 1.97 10.89
CA TYR A 242 -29.11 3.04 11.78
C TYR A 242 -28.30 3.22 13.07
N LEU A 243 -26.99 2.96 13.05
CA LEU A 243 -26.11 3.16 14.21
C LEU A 243 -25.05 4.23 13.94
N SER A 244 -24.64 4.95 14.98
CA SER A 244 -23.42 5.75 14.93
C SER A 244 -22.21 4.87 15.25
N ILE A 245 -21.31 4.79 14.29
CA ILE A 245 -20.13 3.92 14.28
C ILE A 245 -18.92 4.82 14.15
N TRP A 246 -18.60 5.50 15.24
CA TRP A 246 -17.45 6.38 15.31
C TRP A 246 -16.19 5.62 15.68
N GLN A 247 -15.06 5.99 15.07
CA GLN A 247 -13.72 5.43 15.38
C GLN A 247 -13.62 3.90 15.20
N ALA A 248 -14.37 3.33 14.24
CA ALA A 248 -14.21 1.93 13.89
C ALA A 248 -12.95 1.72 13.05
N GLU A 249 -12.13 0.74 13.43
CA GLU A 249 -10.94 0.34 12.69
C GLU A 249 -11.29 -0.81 11.74
N LEU A 250 -11.61 -0.46 10.49
CA LEU A 250 -12.11 -1.40 9.48
C LEU A 250 -11.06 -1.71 8.41
N GLN A 251 -9.79 -1.35 8.68
CA GLN A 251 -8.65 -1.74 7.86
C GLN A 251 -8.35 -3.23 8.03
N ASP A 252 -8.23 -3.90 6.88
CA ASP A 252 -7.94 -5.32 6.71
C ASP A 252 -8.99 -6.27 7.33
N VAL A 253 -10.22 -5.77 7.44
CA VAL A 253 -11.38 -6.56 7.91
C VAL A 253 -12.27 -6.90 6.72
N SER A 254 -12.63 -8.18 6.61
CA SER A 254 -13.67 -8.62 5.69
C SER A 254 -15.04 -8.29 6.27
N LEU A 255 -15.80 -7.46 5.55
CA LEU A 255 -17.15 -7.00 5.89
C LEU A 255 -18.13 -7.42 4.80
N HIS A 256 -18.04 -8.69 4.38
CA HIS A 256 -18.92 -9.21 3.34
C HIS A 256 -20.39 -9.14 3.77
N ARG A 257 -21.23 -8.54 2.94
CA ARG A 257 -22.69 -8.43 3.17
C ARG A 257 -23.06 -7.77 4.50
N VAL A 258 -22.18 -6.93 5.05
CA VAL A 258 -22.47 -6.18 6.27
C VAL A 258 -23.39 -5.01 5.92
N ASN A 259 -24.43 -4.81 6.73
CA ASN A 259 -25.38 -3.73 6.54
C ASN A 259 -25.03 -2.51 7.39
N PHE A 260 -24.59 -1.42 6.75
CA PHE A 260 -24.38 -0.10 7.36
C PHE A 260 -25.40 0.93 6.88
N ALA A 261 -26.55 0.50 6.35
CA ALA A 261 -27.55 1.45 5.83
C ALA A 261 -27.94 2.50 6.88
N HIS A 262 -27.92 3.77 6.48
CA HIS A 262 -28.24 4.94 7.31
C HIS A 262 -27.37 5.12 8.57
N SER A 263 -26.21 4.48 8.62
CA SER A 263 -25.27 4.60 9.74
C SER A 263 -24.31 5.78 9.56
N ASP A 264 -23.77 6.29 10.67
CA ASP A 264 -22.77 7.35 10.67
C ASP A 264 -21.38 6.77 10.93
N LEU A 265 -20.53 6.69 9.89
CA LEU A 265 -19.19 6.10 9.95
C LEU A 265 -18.09 7.14 10.25
N SER A 266 -18.44 8.29 10.82
CA SER A 266 -17.51 9.38 11.10
C SER A 266 -16.24 8.93 11.82
N LYS A 267 -15.09 9.45 11.38
CA LYS A 267 -13.77 9.18 11.97
C LYS A 267 -13.32 7.71 11.93
N SER A 268 -13.96 6.85 11.13
CA SER A 268 -13.53 5.46 10.94
C SER A 268 -12.39 5.34 9.91
N SER A 269 -11.64 4.24 9.94
CA SER A 269 -10.56 3.95 8.99
C SER A 269 -10.92 2.76 8.10
N PHE A 270 -10.62 2.85 6.81
CA PHE A 270 -10.91 1.83 5.80
C PHE A 270 -9.65 1.47 5.01
N THR A 271 -9.65 0.26 4.46
CA THR A 271 -8.64 -0.19 3.48
C THR A 271 -8.75 0.66 2.21
N GLN A 272 -7.61 0.94 1.58
CA GLN A 272 -7.54 1.76 0.37
C GLN A 272 -7.38 0.86 -0.87
N PRO A 273 -7.77 1.29 -2.08
CA PRO A 273 -7.83 0.42 -3.26
C PRO A 273 -6.56 0.49 -4.14
N PHE A 274 -5.51 1.14 -3.65
CA PHE A 274 -4.29 1.35 -4.43
C PHE A 274 -3.36 0.14 -4.41
N GLY A 275 -2.58 -0.01 -5.48
CA GLY A 275 -1.60 -1.09 -5.64
C GLY A 275 -0.22 -0.75 -5.08
N SER A 276 0.83 -1.35 -5.66
CA SER A 276 2.22 -0.96 -5.37
C SER A 276 2.40 0.54 -5.62
N ILE A 277 3.04 1.23 -4.67
CA ILE A 277 3.31 2.66 -4.74
C ILE A 277 4.70 2.86 -5.34
N LEU A 278 4.73 3.53 -6.49
CA LEU A 278 5.95 3.73 -7.26
C LEU A 278 6.58 5.11 -7.02
N VAL A 279 5.77 6.10 -6.66
CA VAL A 279 6.23 7.47 -6.42
C VAL A 279 5.42 8.14 -5.31
N VAL A 280 6.11 8.94 -4.49
CA VAL A 280 5.54 9.78 -3.44
C VAL A 280 6.14 11.18 -3.56
N ALA A 281 5.33 12.22 -3.33
CA ALA A 281 5.81 13.60 -3.34
C ALA A 281 4.96 14.49 -2.42
N PHE A 282 5.59 15.26 -1.53
CA PHE A 282 4.93 16.26 -0.71
C PHE A 282 4.65 17.54 -1.51
N SER A 283 3.55 18.21 -1.18
CA SER A 283 3.31 19.58 -1.61
C SER A 283 4.30 20.54 -0.93
N ALA A 284 4.55 21.70 -1.54
CA ALA A 284 5.45 22.71 -1.02
C ALA A 284 5.08 23.19 0.42
N ASP A 285 3.80 23.15 0.78
CA ASP A 285 3.28 23.48 2.12
C ASP A 285 3.27 22.29 3.11
N SER A 286 3.66 21.10 2.66
CA SER A 286 3.66 19.82 3.40
C SER A 286 2.28 19.41 3.97
N GLN A 287 1.19 20.00 3.48
CA GLN A 287 -0.17 19.64 3.90
C GLN A 287 -0.75 18.48 3.10
N LEU A 288 -0.31 18.33 1.85
CA LEU A 288 -0.75 17.29 0.94
C LEU A 288 0.41 16.37 0.57
N LEU A 289 0.07 15.10 0.34
CA LEU A 289 0.96 14.09 -0.20
C LEU A 289 0.34 13.53 -1.47
N ALA A 290 1.07 13.55 -2.58
CA ALA A 290 0.67 12.87 -3.81
C ALA A 290 1.35 11.51 -3.90
N THR A 291 0.62 10.50 -4.35
CA THR A 291 1.17 9.14 -4.56
C THR A 291 0.69 8.57 -5.89
N GLY A 292 1.60 7.97 -6.64
CA GLY A 292 1.29 7.26 -7.89
C GLY A 292 1.35 5.75 -7.67
N ASP A 293 0.34 5.04 -8.16
CA ASP A 293 0.25 3.58 -8.01
C ASP A 293 0.35 2.82 -9.33
N SER A 294 0.47 1.50 -9.19
CA SER A 294 0.43 0.52 -10.29
C SER A 294 -0.97 0.29 -10.87
N ASN A 295 -2.04 0.78 -10.22
CA ASN A 295 -3.42 0.71 -10.74
C ASN A 295 -3.77 1.93 -11.62
N SER A 296 -2.78 2.71 -12.05
CA SER A 296 -2.92 3.86 -12.94
C SER A 296 -3.63 5.09 -12.33
N VAL A 297 -3.64 5.18 -11.01
CA VAL A 297 -4.31 6.27 -10.28
C VAL A 297 -3.29 7.10 -9.51
N VAL A 298 -3.49 8.40 -9.51
CA VAL A 298 -2.79 9.31 -8.59
C VAL A 298 -3.72 9.68 -7.45
N TYR A 299 -3.25 9.53 -6.21
CA TYR A 299 -3.99 9.87 -5.01
C TYR A 299 -3.41 11.11 -4.37
N LEU A 300 -4.28 12.01 -3.95
CA LEU A 300 -3.94 13.14 -3.11
C LEU A 300 -4.43 12.88 -1.69
N TRP A 301 -3.50 12.85 -0.74
CA TRP A 301 -3.75 12.61 0.68
C TRP A 301 -3.59 13.88 1.48
N GLN A 302 -4.45 14.07 2.47
CA GLN A 302 -4.22 15.08 3.49
C GLN A 302 -3.27 14.50 4.54
N VAL A 303 -2.15 15.16 4.84
CA VAL A 303 -1.10 14.61 5.72
C VAL A 303 -1.55 14.52 7.19
N SER A 304 -2.38 15.47 7.63
CA SER A 304 -2.83 15.57 9.03
C SER A 304 -3.72 14.42 9.50
N ASP A 305 -4.68 14.01 8.66
CA ASP A 305 -5.61 12.92 8.96
C ASP A 305 -5.31 11.65 8.14
N GLY A 306 -4.40 11.73 7.16
CA GLY A 306 -4.02 10.69 6.21
C GLY A 306 -5.19 10.09 5.44
N GLN A 307 -6.20 10.90 5.10
CA GLN A 307 -7.34 10.48 4.28
C GLN A 307 -7.17 10.91 2.82
N PRO A 308 -7.75 10.15 1.87
CA PRO A 308 -7.72 10.54 0.47
C PRO A 308 -8.65 11.74 0.27
N ARG A 309 -8.10 12.83 -0.28
CA ARG A 309 -8.83 14.03 -0.68
C ARG A 309 -9.43 13.86 -2.07
N THR A 310 -8.59 13.45 -3.03
CA THR A 310 -8.97 13.34 -4.45
C THR A 310 -8.27 12.16 -5.10
N MET A 311 -8.95 11.49 -6.04
CA MET A 311 -8.38 10.45 -6.89
C MET A 311 -8.37 10.95 -8.34
N LEU A 312 -7.18 11.02 -8.93
CA LEU A 312 -6.97 11.47 -10.31
C LEU A 312 -6.81 10.25 -11.21
N ARG A 313 -7.84 9.98 -12.02
CA ARG A 313 -7.87 8.85 -12.96
C ARG A 313 -7.65 9.36 -14.36
N GLY A 314 -6.74 8.74 -15.09
CA GLY A 314 -6.54 9.06 -16.50
C GLY A 314 -5.44 8.29 -17.19
N HIS A 315 -4.38 7.91 -16.48
CA HIS A 315 -3.29 7.13 -17.06
C HIS A 315 -3.75 5.73 -17.49
N GLN A 316 -3.12 5.19 -18.54
CA GLN A 316 -3.32 3.81 -19.03
C GLN A 316 -2.08 2.96 -18.72
N GLY A 317 -1.76 2.81 -17.44
CA GLY A 317 -0.61 2.05 -16.96
C GLY A 317 0.01 2.63 -15.70
N TRP A 318 1.17 2.12 -15.31
CA TRP A 318 1.78 2.49 -14.02
C TRP A 318 2.20 3.96 -14.00
N VAL A 319 1.96 4.64 -12.86
CA VAL A 319 2.40 6.02 -12.66
C VAL A 319 3.76 6.03 -11.99
N TRP A 320 4.81 6.35 -12.75
CA TRP A 320 6.20 6.30 -12.31
C TRP A 320 6.70 7.61 -11.71
N ALA A 321 6.12 8.74 -12.11
CA ALA A 321 6.64 10.04 -11.74
C ALA A 321 5.52 10.99 -11.33
N ILE A 322 5.78 11.77 -10.28
CA ILE A 322 4.92 12.86 -9.83
C ILE A 322 5.81 14.04 -9.43
N SER A 323 5.39 15.25 -9.76
CA SER A 323 6.05 16.47 -9.30
C SER A 323 5.04 17.60 -9.09
N TRP A 324 5.20 18.34 -8.00
CA TRP A 324 4.37 19.49 -7.65
C TRP A 324 4.93 20.78 -8.24
N SER A 325 4.04 21.68 -8.69
CA SER A 325 4.43 23.06 -8.95
C SER A 325 4.79 23.76 -7.63
N LEU A 326 5.68 24.76 -7.68
CA LEU A 326 6.07 25.53 -6.50
C LEU A 326 4.86 26.17 -5.80
N GLU A 327 3.90 26.68 -6.59
CA GLU A 327 2.69 27.33 -6.09
C GLU A 327 1.67 26.34 -5.50
N GLY A 328 1.86 25.03 -5.72
CA GLY A 328 0.95 23.97 -5.27
C GLY A 328 -0.39 23.90 -6.03
N ASP A 329 -0.54 24.67 -7.10
CA ASP A 329 -1.76 24.74 -7.92
C ASP A 329 -1.89 23.57 -8.91
N LEU A 330 -0.74 23.08 -9.40
CA LEU A 330 -0.65 22.06 -10.44
C LEU A 330 0.18 20.87 -9.98
N LEU A 331 -0.29 19.68 -10.33
CA LEU A 331 0.43 18.43 -10.20
C LEU A 331 0.76 17.87 -11.58
N ALA A 332 2.02 17.53 -11.83
CA ALA A 332 2.40 16.78 -13.02
C ALA A 332 2.55 15.29 -12.67
N SER A 333 2.02 14.41 -13.50
CA SER A 333 2.23 12.96 -13.39
C SER A 333 2.69 12.35 -14.71
N GLY A 334 3.58 11.38 -14.64
CA GLY A 334 4.17 10.68 -15.78
C GLY A 334 3.98 9.18 -15.61
N GLY A 335 3.63 8.50 -16.71
CA GLY A 335 3.29 7.09 -16.66
C GLY A 335 3.84 6.26 -17.81
N GLU A 336 3.54 4.97 -17.73
CA GLU A 336 3.83 3.96 -18.75
C GLU A 336 3.08 4.21 -20.07
N ASP A 337 1.99 4.97 -20.02
CA ASP A 337 1.20 5.41 -21.19
C ASP A 337 1.89 6.48 -22.06
N GLN A 338 3.21 6.71 -21.86
CA GLN A 338 4.06 7.64 -22.61
C GLN A 338 3.62 9.10 -22.47
N SER A 339 2.71 9.40 -21.54
CA SER A 339 2.12 10.72 -21.37
C SER A 339 2.57 11.39 -20.09
N VAL A 340 2.70 12.71 -20.15
CA VAL A 340 2.79 13.56 -18.96
C VAL A 340 1.47 14.31 -18.83
N ARG A 341 0.79 14.18 -17.70
CA ARG A 341 -0.50 14.81 -17.43
C ARG A 341 -0.36 15.90 -16.40
N LEU A 342 -1.03 17.01 -16.64
CA LEU A 342 -1.13 18.13 -15.70
C LEU A 342 -2.51 18.12 -15.06
N TRP A 343 -2.55 18.23 -13.73
CA TRP A 343 -3.77 18.18 -12.94
C TRP A 343 -3.89 19.44 -12.10
N GLU A 344 -5.08 20.02 -12.07
CA GLU A 344 -5.42 21.08 -11.13
C GLU A 344 -5.77 20.47 -9.77
N VAL A 345 -5.08 20.90 -8.72
CA VAL A 345 -5.15 20.29 -7.39
C VAL A 345 -6.50 20.53 -6.71
N GLU A 346 -7.11 21.71 -6.91
CA GLU A 346 -8.40 22.06 -6.29
C GLU A 346 -9.56 21.27 -6.89
N THR A 347 -9.61 21.13 -8.22
CA THR A 347 -10.74 20.51 -8.92
C THR A 347 -10.51 19.04 -9.25
N GLY A 348 -9.24 18.59 -9.26
CA GLY A 348 -8.84 17.25 -9.69
C GLY A 348 -8.97 17.02 -11.20
N ARG A 349 -9.16 18.07 -12.00
CA ARG A 349 -9.31 17.94 -13.45
C ARG A 349 -7.97 17.89 -14.16
N CYS A 350 -7.91 17.13 -15.26
CA CYS A 350 -6.75 17.12 -16.14
C CYS A 350 -6.75 18.38 -17.02
N CYS A 351 -5.76 19.25 -16.84
CA CYS A 351 -5.60 20.53 -17.53
C CYS A 351 -4.84 20.42 -18.84
N GLY A 352 -4.11 19.33 -19.06
CA GLY A 352 -3.29 19.14 -20.25
C GLY A 352 -2.65 17.76 -20.29
N ILE A 353 -2.49 17.24 -21.50
CA ILE A 353 -1.77 15.99 -21.78
C ILE A 353 -0.62 16.32 -22.71
N LEU A 354 0.60 16.29 -22.19
CA LEU A 354 1.83 16.51 -22.92
C LEU A 354 2.23 15.19 -23.57
N LYS A 355 2.09 15.12 -24.90
CA LYS A 355 2.50 13.96 -25.70
C LYS A 355 3.76 14.29 -26.46
N GLY A 356 4.77 13.43 -26.37
CA GLY A 356 6.01 13.59 -27.13
C GLY A 356 7.07 12.53 -26.83
N HIS A 357 7.08 11.98 -25.62
CA HIS A 357 7.89 10.80 -25.32
C HIS A 357 7.43 9.60 -26.16
N GLN A 358 8.40 8.78 -26.58
CA GLN A 358 8.14 7.56 -27.38
C GLN A 358 8.04 6.32 -26.51
N ARG A 359 8.50 6.41 -25.25
CA ARG A 359 8.50 5.32 -24.27
C ARG A 359 8.02 5.83 -22.91
N THR A 360 8.04 4.97 -21.90
CA THR A 360 7.59 5.26 -20.53
C THR A 360 8.28 6.49 -19.97
N VAL A 361 7.51 7.37 -19.34
CA VAL A 361 8.06 8.51 -18.60
C VAL A 361 8.37 8.08 -17.18
N ARG A 362 9.66 8.06 -16.81
CA ARG A 362 10.12 7.56 -15.51
C ARG A 362 10.28 8.63 -14.46
N THR A 363 10.49 9.88 -14.88
CA THR A 363 10.82 10.96 -13.95
C THR A 363 10.28 12.30 -14.42
N LEU A 364 9.93 13.14 -13.44
CA LEU A 364 9.42 14.48 -13.63
C LEU A 364 10.00 15.39 -12.55
N ALA A 365 10.39 16.60 -12.95
CA ALA A 365 10.78 17.63 -12.00
C ALA A 365 10.38 19.02 -12.50
N TRP A 366 9.63 19.75 -11.69
CA TRP A 366 9.37 21.17 -11.94
C TRP A 366 10.60 22.01 -11.66
N GLN A 367 10.85 22.98 -12.55
CA GLN A 367 11.85 24.00 -12.31
C GLN A 367 11.42 24.85 -11.09
N PRO A 368 12.34 25.27 -10.20
CA PRO A 368 11.99 26.04 -9.01
C PRO A 368 11.21 27.33 -9.29
N ASN A 369 11.37 27.95 -10.46
CA ASN A 369 10.61 29.13 -10.88
C ASN A 369 9.19 28.81 -11.42
N GLY A 370 8.85 27.53 -11.57
CA GLY A 370 7.56 27.05 -12.08
C GLY A 370 7.30 27.25 -13.58
N HIS A 371 8.30 27.68 -14.38
CA HIS A 371 8.09 27.96 -15.82
C HIS A 371 8.26 26.74 -16.71
N LEU A 372 9.21 25.87 -16.37
CA LEU A 372 9.52 24.65 -17.10
C LEU A 372 9.27 23.40 -16.26
N LEU A 373 8.85 22.34 -16.94
CA LEU A 373 8.78 20.98 -16.41
C LEU A 373 9.78 20.13 -17.19
N ALA A 374 10.69 19.46 -16.49
CA ALA A 374 11.56 18.45 -17.08
C ALA A 374 10.91 17.07 -16.96
N SER A 375 10.98 16.28 -18.03
CA SER A 375 10.60 14.87 -18.02
C SER A 375 11.70 14.02 -18.64
N GLY A 376 11.94 12.84 -18.05
CA GLY A 376 12.89 11.85 -18.55
C GLY A 376 12.21 10.49 -18.68
N GLY A 377 12.65 9.69 -19.66
CA GLY A 377 12.02 8.40 -19.94
C GLY A 377 12.95 7.34 -20.53
N ASP A 378 12.30 6.23 -20.90
CA ASP A 378 12.94 5.05 -21.51
C ASP A 378 13.38 5.29 -22.96
N ASP A 379 12.99 6.43 -23.54
CA ASP A 379 13.39 6.86 -24.89
C ASP A 379 14.77 7.52 -24.93
N HIS A 380 15.50 7.50 -23.81
CA HIS A 380 16.86 8.07 -23.67
C HIS A 380 16.89 9.61 -23.76
N GLU A 381 15.73 10.25 -23.76
CA GLU A 381 15.58 11.68 -23.94
C GLU A 381 15.13 12.36 -22.65
N ILE A 382 15.54 13.62 -22.52
CA ILE A 382 14.97 14.54 -21.53
C ILE A 382 14.26 15.65 -22.29
N ARG A 383 13.01 15.90 -21.92
CA ARG A 383 12.16 16.91 -22.57
C ARG A 383 11.83 18.02 -21.59
N LEU A 384 11.93 19.26 -22.06
CA LEU A 384 11.54 20.45 -21.31
C LEU A 384 10.22 20.98 -21.87
N TRP A 385 9.23 21.10 -21.00
CA TRP A 385 7.88 21.54 -21.33
C TRP A 385 7.61 22.89 -20.71
N ASN A 386 7.00 23.79 -21.46
CA ASN A 386 6.57 25.07 -20.91
C ASN A 386 5.19 24.96 -20.26
N ARG A 387 5.08 25.47 -19.03
CA ARG A 387 3.84 25.43 -18.23
C ARG A 387 2.61 26.00 -18.95
N HIS A 388 2.78 27.14 -19.63
CA HIS A 388 1.66 27.90 -20.20
C HIS A 388 1.26 27.40 -21.59
N THR A 389 2.25 27.08 -22.42
CA THR A 389 1.99 26.64 -23.80
C THR A 389 1.75 25.16 -23.91
N GLN A 390 2.19 24.36 -22.92
CA GLN A 390 2.13 22.89 -22.93
C GLN A 390 2.86 22.26 -24.13
N ILE A 391 3.82 23.00 -24.72
CA ILE A 391 4.64 22.54 -25.84
C ILE A 391 6.04 22.17 -25.32
N CYS A 392 6.65 21.17 -25.94
CA CYS A 392 8.04 20.82 -25.72
C CYS A 392 8.94 21.92 -26.30
N CYS A 393 9.62 22.66 -25.44
CA CYS A 393 10.53 23.73 -25.83
C CYS A 393 11.87 23.17 -26.33
N GLN A 394 12.33 22.09 -25.72
CA GLN A 394 13.68 21.60 -25.90
C GLN A 394 13.79 20.12 -25.58
N ILE A 395 14.62 19.42 -26.35
CA ILE A 395 14.95 18.01 -26.16
C ILE A 395 16.47 17.94 -25.91
N LEU A 396 16.86 17.39 -24.77
CA LEU A 396 18.26 17.16 -24.41
C LEU A 396 18.56 15.69 -24.72
N GLN A 397 19.48 15.46 -25.66
CA GLN A 397 19.91 14.13 -26.08
C GLN A 397 21.38 13.91 -25.70
N GLY A 398 21.68 12.72 -25.19
CA GLY A 398 23.06 12.34 -24.86
C GLY A 398 23.19 11.07 -24.03
N HIS A 399 22.15 10.65 -23.32
CA HIS A 399 22.14 9.37 -22.62
C HIS A 399 22.05 8.19 -23.58
N GLN A 400 22.65 7.06 -23.21
CA GLN A 400 22.68 5.83 -24.01
C GLN A 400 21.69 4.77 -23.52
N ASN A 401 21.10 4.98 -22.34
CA ASN A 401 20.13 4.08 -21.72
C ASN A 401 19.01 4.90 -21.04
N TRP A 402 18.08 4.25 -20.34
CA TRP A 402 16.90 4.88 -19.75
C TRP A 402 17.28 6.01 -18.80
N VAL A 403 16.55 7.13 -18.87
CA VAL A 403 16.72 8.25 -17.92
C VAL A 403 15.82 7.99 -16.73
N MET A 404 16.42 7.58 -15.62
CA MET A 404 15.68 7.10 -14.45
C MET A 404 15.24 8.23 -13.54
N SER A 405 16.02 9.31 -13.46
CA SER A 405 15.73 10.42 -12.56
C SER A 405 16.32 11.73 -13.07
N VAL A 406 15.56 12.82 -12.91
CA VAL A 406 16.00 14.19 -13.19
C VAL A 406 15.73 15.07 -11.97
N ALA A 407 16.63 16.02 -11.71
CA ALA A 407 16.48 16.96 -10.60
C ALA A 407 17.09 18.33 -10.97
N TRP A 408 16.37 19.40 -10.62
CA TRP A 408 16.83 20.77 -10.86
C TRP A 408 17.75 21.26 -9.75
N SER A 409 18.75 22.06 -10.10
CA SER A 409 19.49 22.85 -9.14
C SER A 409 18.55 23.86 -8.44
N PRO A 410 18.81 24.24 -7.18
CA PRO A 410 17.96 25.18 -6.46
C PRO A 410 17.79 26.55 -7.13
N ASP A 411 18.77 26.99 -7.92
CA ASP A 411 18.71 28.22 -8.73
C ASP A 411 17.94 28.06 -10.05
N GLY A 412 17.58 26.82 -10.41
CA GLY A 412 16.87 26.46 -11.63
C GLY A 412 17.67 26.59 -12.93
N GLN A 413 18.98 26.85 -12.88
CA GLN A 413 19.79 27.03 -14.10
C GLN A 413 20.31 25.71 -14.68
N ILE A 414 20.62 24.75 -13.80
CA ILE A 414 21.21 23.47 -14.15
C ILE A 414 20.19 22.37 -13.94
N LEU A 415 20.07 21.48 -14.92
CA LEU A 415 19.32 20.23 -14.77
C LEU A 415 20.32 19.07 -14.63
N ALA A 416 20.18 18.28 -13.58
CA ALA A 416 20.92 17.03 -13.44
C ALA A 416 20.05 15.85 -13.87
N SER A 417 20.64 14.91 -14.59
CA SER A 417 19.98 13.67 -15.00
C SER A 417 20.83 12.45 -14.68
N ALA A 418 20.18 11.41 -14.17
CA ALA A 418 20.77 10.10 -13.90
C ALA A 418 20.14 9.05 -14.82
N SER A 419 20.99 8.16 -15.32
CA SER A 419 20.59 7.13 -16.28
C SER A 419 21.12 5.75 -15.93
N PHE A 420 20.43 4.75 -16.46
CA PHE A 420 20.88 3.36 -16.46
C PHE A 420 22.16 3.14 -17.31
N ASP A 421 22.63 4.15 -18.05
CA ASP A 421 23.91 4.14 -18.76
C ASP A 421 25.13 4.35 -17.85
N ARG A 422 24.90 4.39 -16.51
CA ARG A 422 25.91 4.56 -15.45
C ARG A 422 26.49 5.97 -15.37
N THR A 423 25.90 6.93 -16.09
CA THR A 423 26.36 8.33 -16.11
C THR A 423 25.35 9.27 -15.49
N ILE A 424 25.89 10.35 -14.93
CA ILE A 424 25.14 11.53 -14.51
C ILE A 424 25.51 12.66 -15.47
N ARG A 425 24.53 13.40 -15.96
CA ARG A 425 24.77 14.56 -16.84
C ARG A 425 24.23 15.83 -16.22
N LEU A 426 25.02 16.90 -16.31
CA LEU A 426 24.62 18.24 -15.93
C LEU A 426 24.38 19.07 -17.19
N TRP A 427 23.20 19.66 -17.31
CA TRP A 427 22.74 20.37 -18.49
C TRP A 427 22.54 21.85 -18.19
N ASP A 428 23.07 22.72 -19.05
CA ASP A 428 22.69 24.12 -19.09
C ASP A 428 21.36 24.25 -19.82
N VAL A 429 20.32 24.69 -19.13
CA VAL A 429 18.97 24.75 -19.68
C VAL A 429 18.79 25.92 -20.66
N GLN A 430 19.53 27.02 -20.52
CA GLN A 430 19.43 28.14 -21.47
C GLN A 430 20.06 27.80 -22.82
N ARG A 431 21.15 27.02 -22.80
CA ARG A 431 21.92 26.66 -24.00
C ARG A 431 21.53 25.29 -24.57
N GLY A 432 21.02 24.39 -23.74
CA GLY A 432 20.75 23.00 -24.14
C GLY A 432 21.97 22.09 -24.20
N GLU A 433 23.08 22.53 -23.62
CA GLU A 433 24.36 21.84 -23.76
C GLU A 433 24.65 21.02 -22.50
N CYS A 434 25.26 19.86 -22.68
CA CYS A 434 25.77 19.04 -21.59
C CYS A 434 27.07 19.71 -21.07
N LEU A 435 27.00 20.27 -19.86
CA LEU A 435 28.14 20.92 -19.20
C LEU A 435 29.16 19.90 -18.71
N ASN A 436 28.68 18.83 -18.07
CA ASN A 436 29.55 17.83 -17.45
C ASN A 436 28.91 16.43 -17.50
N VAL A 437 29.77 15.40 -17.57
CA VAL A 437 29.38 13.98 -17.53
C VAL A 437 30.15 13.32 -16.40
N LEU A 438 29.45 12.94 -15.34
CA LEU A 438 30.04 12.30 -14.17
C LEU A 438 29.90 10.78 -14.32
N SER A 439 31.02 10.08 -14.24
CA SER A 439 31.10 8.62 -14.31
C SER A 439 31.77 8.08 -13.07
N GLY A 440 31.11 7.14 -12.39
CA GLY A 440 31.69 6.49 -11.20
C GLY A 440 30.83 5.42 -10.53
N HIS A 441 29.57 5.25 -10.96
CA HIS A 441 28.79 4.06 -10.66
C HIS A 441 29.23 2.88 -11.54
N THR A 442 29.21 1.67 -11.00
CA THR A 442 29.58 0.45 -11.76
C THR A 442 28.38 -0.18 -12.46
N ASP A 443 27.17 0.23 -12.07
CA ASP A 443 25.90 -0.22 -12.64
C ASP A 443 24.91 0.95 -12.78
N GLY A 444 23.70 0.68 -13.27
CA GLY A 444 22.68 1.68 -13.56
C GLY A 444 22.30 2.55 -12.35
N ILE A 445 21.95 3.81 -12.62
CA ILE A 445 21.58 4.78 -11.57
C ILE A 445 20.06 4.96 -11.56
N TRP A 446 19.42 4.80 -10.40
CA TRP A 446 17.97 4.88 -10.25
C TRP A 446 17.49 6.29 -9.89
N SER A 447 18.21 6.98 -9.02
CA SER A 447 17.72 8.23 -8.42
C SER A 447 18.83 9.26 -8.27
N ILE A 448 18.48 10.52 -8.51
CA ILE A 448 19.33 11.68 -8.28
C ILE A 448 18.55 12.76 -7.53
N ALA A 449 19.21 13.42 -6.58
CA ALA A 449 18.64 14.54 -5.86
C ALA A 449 19.71 15.61 -5.56
N TRP A 450 19.35 16.87 -5.78
CA TRP A 450 20.14 18.03 -5.40
C TRP A 450 19.98 18.32 -3.91
N SER A 451 21.07 18.70 -3.24
CA SER A 451 20.99 19.26 -1.91
C SER A 451 20.30 20.64 -1.97
N PRO A 452 19.44 20.99 -1.00
CA PRO A 452 18.77 22.30 -0.98
C PRO A 452 19.73 23.50 -0.99
N ASN A 453 20.96 23.35 -0.49
CA ASN A 453 21.99 24.38 -0.57
C ASN A 453 22.68 24.50 -1.95
N GLY A 454 22.47 23.56 -2.87
CA GLY A 454 23.02 23.54 -4.23
C GLY A 454 24.47 23.07 -4.34
N GLU A 455 25.15 22.76 -3.23
CA GLU A 455 26.57 22.37 -3.23
C GLU A 455 26.80 20.90 -3.62
N TYR A 456 25.83 20.03 -3.36
CA TYR A 456 25.98 18.58 -3.47
C TYR A 456 24.90 17.92 -4.32
N LEU A 457 25.27 16.81 -4.93
CA LEU A 457 24.39 15.89 -5.63
C LEU A 457 24.47 14.51 -4.97
N ALA A 458 23.33 13.92 -4.67
CA ALA A 458 23.25 12.53 -4.21
C ALA A 458 22.70 11.63 -5.32
N THR A 459 23.30 10.45 -5.48
CA THR A 459 22.81 9.43 -6.42
C THR A 459 22.73 8.06 -5.77
N GLY A 460 21.67 7.31 -6.09
CA GLY A 460 21.48 5.91 -5.71
C GLY A 460 21.56 5.00 -6.93
N GLY A 461 22.32 3.91 -6.82
CA GLY A 461 22.57 2.98 -7.93
C GLY A 461 22.21 1.53 -7.62
N GLU A 462 22.09 0.75 -8.71
CA GLU A 462 22.00 -0.72 -8.69
C GLU A 462 23.30 -1.36 -8.16
N ASP A 463 24.40 -0.61 -8.17
CA ASP A 463 25.72 -1.03 -7.64
C ASP A 463 25.83 -1.04 -6.11
N TYR A 464 24.69 -1.03 -5.42
CA TYR A 464 24.57 -1.08 -3.95
C TYR A 464 25.20 0.12 -3.25
N SER A 465 25.35 1.25 -3.95
CA SER A 465 25.99 2.45 -3.42
C SER A 465 25.13 3.71 -3.52
N VAL A 466 25.27 4.55 -2.51
CA VAL A 466 24.87 5.96 -2.55
C VAL A 466 26.13 6.80 -2.72
N LYS A 467 26.19 7.63 -3.76
CA LYS A 467 27.34 8.51 -4.01
C LYS A 467 26.96 9.97 -3.80
N ILE A 468 27.89 10.73 -3.23
CA ILE A 468 27.76 12.18 -3.06
C ILE A 468 28.81 12.84 -3.93
N TRP A 469 28.36 13.76 -4.77
CA TRP A 469 29.15 14.48 -5.75
C TRP A 469 29.18 15.96 -5.39
N ASP A 470 30.31 16.59 -5.65
CA ASP A 470 30.44 18.04 -5.63
C ASP A 470 29.80 18.62 -6.90
N ALA A 471 28.88 19.56 -6.76
CA ALA A 471 28.13 20.10 -7.89
C ALA A 471 29.01 20.90 -8.86
N ASP A 472 29.99 21.64 -8.33
CA ASP A 472 30.84 22.54 -9.12
C ASP A 472 31.95 21.79 -9.87
N SER A 473 32.66 20.90 -9.17
CA SER A 473 33.79 20.14 -9.75
C SER A 473 33.36 18.84 -10.43
N GLY A 474 32.17 18.32 -10.11
CA GLY A 474 31.69 17.03 -10.60
C GLY A 474 32.46 15.83 -10.01
N GLN A 475 33.31 16.02 -9.01
CA GLN A 475 34.06 14.93 -8.41
C GLN A 475 33.18 14.13 -7.44
N CYS A 476 33.32 12.80 -7.46
CA CYS A 476 32.73 11.93 -6.45
C CYS A 476 33.45 12.17 -5.13
N LEU A 477 32.82 12.91 -4.22
CA LEU A 477 33.37 13.16 -2.89
C LEU A 477 33.32 11.90 -2.03
N LYS A 478 32.20 11.17 -2.08
CA LYS A 478 31.93 10.06 -1.15
C LYS A 478 31.18 8.92 -1.83
N THR A 479 31.51 7.69 -1.45
CA THR A 479 30.76 6.47 -1.82
C THR A 479 30.36 5.75 -0.54
N LEU A 480 29.06 5.79 -0.24
CA LEU A 480 28.43 5.12 0.88
C LEU A 480 27.94 3.76 0.38
N GLN A 481 28.72 2.69 0.62
CA GLN A 481 28.32 1.35 0.22
C GLN A 481 27.45 0.68 1.29
N ARG A 482 26.38 0.02 0.84
CA ARG A 482 25.60 -0.92 1.66
C ARG A 482 25.84 -2.34 1.19
N ARG A 483 25.59 -3.30 2.09
CA ARG A 483 25.71 -4.73 1.82
C ARG A 483 24.57 -5.16 0.90
N ASP A 484 24.89 -5.53 -0.34
CA ASP A 484 24.09 -6.34 -1.27
C ASP A 484 22.62 -5.92 -1.50
N SER A 485 22.33 -4.62 -1.62
CA SER A 485 20.97 -4.13 -1.92
C SER A 485 21.01 -2.92 -2.83
N ALA A 486 20.22 -2.95 -3.90
CA ALA A 486 20.03 -1.80 -4.78
C ALA A 486 19.38 -0.62 -4.03
N VAL A 487 19.67 0.60 -4.49
CA VAL A 487 19.11 1.84 -3.95
C VAL A 487 18.22 2.48 -5.01
N PHE A 488 16.91 2.44 -4.81
CA PHE A 488 15.93 2.92 -5.80
C PHE A 488 15.62 4.41 -5.67
N SER A 489 15.73 4.99 -4.47
CA SER A 489 15.40 6.40 -4.23
C SER A 489 16.38 7.05 -3.28
N VAL A 490 16.74 8.30 -3.54
CA VAL A 490 17.46 9.18 -2.62
C VAL A 490 16.73 10.50 -2.45
N ALA A 491 16.68 11.02 -1.22
CA ALA A 491 16.01 12.29 -0.92
C ALA A 491 16.73 13.06 0.19
N TRP A 492 16.93 14.35 -0.01
CA TRP A 492 17.59 15.25 0.94
C TRP A 492 16.60 15.86 1.93
N SER A 493 17.01 16.03 3.18
CA SER A 493 16.30 16.88 4.12
C SER A 493 16.47 18.35 3.76
N ALA A 494 15.49 19.17 4.15
CA ALA A 494 15.47 20.62 3.89
C ALA A 494 16.73 21.37 4.38
N ASP A 495 17.41 20.86 5.41
CA ASP A 495 18.63 21.44 5.98
C ASP A 495 19.93 20.98 5.28
N SER A 496 19.85 20.12 4.26
CA SER A 496 20.98 19.49 3.55
C SER A 496 21.92 18.62 4.42
N LYS A 497 21.53 18.29 5.66
CA LYS A 497 22.38 17.51 6.57
C LYS A 497 22.08 16.02 6.56
N LEU A 498 20.82 15.67 6.30
CA LEU A 498 20.37 14.29 6.25
C LEU A 498 20.07 13.88 4.82
N LEU A 499 20.44 12.65 4.50
CA LEU A 499 20.11 12.01 3.24
C LEU A 499 19.39 10.70 3.55
N ALA A 500 18.20 10.52 2.98
CA ALA A 500 17.45 9.28 3.07
C ALA A 500 17.67 8.46 1.80
N SER A 501 17.84 7.15 1.95
CA SER A 501 17.97 6.20 0.84
C SER A 501 17.00 5.03 1.01
N GLY A 502 16.21 4.75 -0.02
CA GLY A 502 15.21 3.69 -0.08
C GLY A 502 15.76 2.51 -0.86
N CYS A 503 15.62 1.31 -0.30
CA CYS A 503 16.37 0.14 -0.76
C CYS A 503 15.48 -1.06 -1.11
N GLU A 504 16.07 -1.98 -1.87
CA GLU A 504 15.51 -3.31 -2.16
C GLU A 504 15.36 -4.17 -0.88
N ASP A 505 16.24 -4.01 0.11
CA ASP A 505 16.19 -4.73 1.39
C ASP A 505 15.05 -4.31 2.34
N GLN A 506 14.03 -3.60 1.83
CA GLN A 506 12.84 -3.15 2.58
C GLN A 506 13.12 -2.11 3.65
N SER A 507 14.36 -1.59 3.70
CA SER A 507 14.79 -0.64 4.70
C SER A 507 15.05 0.75 4.14
N ILE A 508 14.81 1.76 4.97
CA ILE A 508 15.17 3.14 4.68
C ILE A 508 16.39 3.47 5.50
N THR A 509 17.50 3.88 4.89
CA THR A 509 18.68 4.32 5.65
C THR A 509 18.78 5.83 5.64
N ILE A 510 19.07 6.39 6.82
CA ILE A 510 19.32 7.82 7.02
C ILE A 510 20.81 8.01 7.25
N TRP A 511 21.41 8.84 6.41
CA TRP A 511 22.83 9.17 6.41
C TRP A 511 23.02 10.58 6.93
N ASP A 512 24.05 10.77 7.77
CA ASP A 512 24.58 12.10 8.07
C ASP A 512 25.61 12.48 7.02
N THR A 513 25.39 13.59 6.32
CA THR A 513 26.30 14.06 5.27
C THR A 513 27.53 14.76 5.85
N VAL A 514 27.46 15.18 7.12
CA VAL A 514 28.58 15.80 7.84
C VAL A 514 29.52 14.74 8.43
N SER A 515 28.96 13.71 9.10
CA SER A 515 29.76 12.69 9.79
C SER A 515 30.06 11.44 8.96
N ASP A 516 29.49 11.30 7.76
CA ASP A 516 29.71 10.19 6.84
C ASP A 516 29.37 8.82 7.41
N ARG A 517 28.34 8.78 8.28
CA ARG A 517 27.88 7.56 8.92
C ARG A 517 26.42 7.33 8.62
N CYS A 518 26.09 6.06 8.42
CA CYS A 518 24.72 5.58 8.57
C CYS A 518 24.30 5.88 10.02
N LEU A 519 23.38 6.82 10.19
CA LEU A 519 22.81 7.15 11.49
C LEU A 519 21.86 6.06 11.93
N LYS A 520 20.99 5.61 11.01
CA LYS A 520 19.96 4.63 11.31
C LYS A 520 19.37 3.96 10.08
N THR A 521 18.81 2.79 10.31
CA THR A 521 18.00 2.03 9.36
C THR A 521 16.59 1.95 9.93
N LEU A 522 15.60 2.46 9.19
CA LEU A 522 14.18 2.38 9.49
C LEU A 522 13.65 1.08 8.86
N GLU A 523 13.08 0.23 9.71
CA GLU A 523 12.45 -1.02 9.29
C GLU A 523 10.94 -0.91 9.48
N GLY A 524 10.18 -1.41 8.53
CA GLY A 524 8.73 -1.32 8.63
C GLY A 524 7.94 -1.59 7.37
N HIS A 525 8.58 -1.57 6.20
CA HIS A 525 8.01 -2.11 4.98
C HIS A 525 8.26 -3.61 4.92
N SER A 526 7.42 -4.33 4.18
CA SER A 526 7.55 -5.78 3.94
C SER A 526 8.07 -6.09 2.52
N ASN A 527 8.34 -5.05 1.74
CA ASN A 527 8.86 -5.13 0.38
C ASN A 527 9.65 -3.87 0.02
N TRP A 528 10.12 -3.78 -1.22
CA TRP A 528 11.02 -2.74 -1.72
C TRP A 528 10.46 -1.34 -1.55
N ILE A 529 11.34 -0.37 -1.37
CA ILE A 529 10.97 1.04 -1.26
C ILE A 529 11.31 1.72 -2.58
N TRP A 530 10.28 2.07 -3.36
CA TRP A 530 10.45 2.69 -4.67
C TRP A 530 10.76 4.17 -4.58
N ALA A 531 10.14 4.86 -3.63
CA ALA A 531 10.21 6.31 -3.55
C ALA A 531 10.25 6.80 -2.10
N LEU A 532 11.02 7.86 -1.92
CA LEU A 532 11.15 8.62 -0.70
C LEU A 532 11.02 10.10 -1.01
N ASP A 533 10.35 10.83 -0.13
CA ASP A 533 10.35 12.29 -0.20
C ASP A 533 10.26 12.91 1.20
N TRP A 534 10.97 14.03 1.39
CA TRP A 534 10.96 14.79 2.63
C TRP A 534 9.94 15.91 2.55
N SER A 535 9.29 16.19 3.68
CA SER A 535 8.50 17.41 3.80
C SER A 535 9.40 18.64 3.71
N ALA A 536 8.84 19.76 3.25
CA ALA A 536 9.57 21.02 3.06
C ALA A 536 10.16 21.58 4.37
N ASP A 537 9.57 21.22 5.51
CA ASP A 537 10.08 21.57 6.84
C ASP A 537 11.16 20.59 7.37
N GLY A 538 11.39 19.47 6.69
CA GLY A 538 12.33 18.42 7.09
C GLY A 538 11.89 17.59 8.31
N THR A 539 10.65 17.72 8.78
CA THR A 539 10.16 17.02 9.97
C THR A 539 9.57 15.65 9.66
N LEU A 540 9.05 15.46 8.45
CA LEU A 540 8.42 14.24 7.98
C LEU A 540 9.17 13.64 6.80
N LEU A 541 9.22 12.33 6.76
CA LEU A 541 9.66 11.54 5.62
C LEU A 541 8.50 10.64 5.18
N ALA A 542 8.17 10.65 3.89
CA ALA A 542 7.23 9.72 3.29
C ALA A 542 7.98 8.63 2.54
N SER A 543 7.48 7.40 2.64
CA SER A 543 8.00 6.26 1.88
C SER A 543 6.88 5.50 1.19
N GLY A 544 7.06 5.25 -0.11
CA GLY A 544 6.19 4.41 -0.94
C GLY A 544 6.88 3.09 -1.24
N SER A 545 6.15 1.99 -1.11
CA SER A 545 6.70 0.65 -1.25
C SER A 545 5.87 -0.26 -2.15
N HIS A 546 6.54 -1.28 -2.67
CA HIS A 546 5.95 -2.39 -3.40
C HIS A 546 4.96 -3.21 -2.55
N ASP A 547 5.02 -3.11 -1.22
CA ASP A 547 4.09 -3.78 -0.30
C ASP A 547 2.68 -3.16 -0.28
N GLN A 548 2.38 -2.27 -1.22
CA GLN A 548 1.11 -1.54 -1.31
C GLN A 548 0.91 -0.62 -0.10
N SER A 549 2.00 -0.07 0.47
CA SER A 549 1.88 0.84 1.58
C SER A 549 2.62 2.16 1.40
N VAL A 550 2.04 3.20 2.01
CA VAL A 550 2.68 4.49 2.22
C VAL A 550 2.89 4.67 3.71
N GLN A 551 4.12 4.94 4.12
CA GLN A 551 4.46 5.16 5.53
C GLN A 551 4.96 6.58 5.74
N LEU A 552 4.48 7.20 6.83
CA LEU A 552 4.90 8.54 7.27
C LEU A 552 5.74 8.40 8.54
N TRP A 553 6.94 8.98 8.51
CA TRP A 553 7.94 8.91 9.56
C TRP A 553 8.19 10.31 10.11
N GLU A 554 8.08 10.49 11.41
CA GLU A 554 8.42 11.74 12.12
C GLU A 554 9.86 11.66 12.60
N MET A 555 10.63 12.67 12.23
CA MET A 555 12.03 12.84 12.61
C MET A 555 12.13 14.00 13.60
N HIS A 556 12.25 13.68 14.88
CA HIS A 556 12.36 14.72 15.92
C HIS A 556 13.76 15.29 15.96
N ASN A 557 13.86 16.63 16.01
CA ASN A 557 15.06 17.45 16.22
C ASN A 557 16.30 16.85 15.57
N HIS A 558 16.79 17.41 14.46
CA HIS A 558 18.02 17.13 13.67
C HIS A 558 19.25 16.42 14.35
N GLN A 559 19.26 16.18 15.65
CA GLN A 559 19.93 15.13 16.42
C GLN A 559 19.09 13.83 16.54
N THR A 560 19.32 12.99 15.54
CA THR A 560 18.80 11.66 15.19
C THR A 560 19.04 10.52 16.21
N SER A 561 18.25 10.40 17.28
CA SER A 561 18.13 9.13 18.02
C SER A 561 16.75 8.49 17.95
N ASP A 562 15.68 9.29 17.84
CA ASP A 562 14.30 8.81 17.90
C ASP A 562 13.55 9.17 16.61
N TYR A 563 13.25 8.15 15.81
CA TYR A 563 12.29 8.24 14.71
C TYR A 563 10.98 7.58 15.14
N ARG A 564 9.86 8.03 14.58
CA ARG A 564 8.56 7.46 14.93
C ARG A 564 7.71 7.25 13.69
N LYS A 565 7.23 6.02 13.50
CA LYS A 565 6.21 5.74 12.49
C LYS A 565 4.89 6.38 12.93
N LEU A 566 4.45 7.41 12.21
CA LEU A 566 3.20 8.12 12.49
C LEU A 566 2.02 7.33 11.95
N LYS A 567 2.07 7.00 10.66
CA LYS A 567 0.94 6.43 9.96
C LYS A 567 1.40 5.46 8.89
N THR A 568 0.56 4.47 8.65
CA THR A 568 0.70 3.51 7.55
C THR A 568 -0.63 3.49 6.82
N LEU A 569 -0.59 3.82 5.53
CA LEU A 569 -1.71 3.68 4.62
C LEU A 569 -1.48 2.37 3.87
N GLN A 570 -2.36 1.40 4.07
CA GLN A 570 -2.31 0.11 3.38
C GLN A 570 -3.34 0.09 2.25
N GLY A 571 -2.86 -0.28 1.07
CA GLY A 571 -3.62 -0.53 -0.13
C GLY A 571 -4.14 -1.96 -0.19
N TYR A 572 -4.93 -2.22 -1.22
CA TYR A 572 -5.49 -3.52 -1.54
C TYR A 572 -5.56 -3.64 -3.05
N SER A 573 -4.77 -4.55 -3.60
CA SER A 573 -4.86 -4.94 -5.01
C SER A 573 -5.19 -6.42 -5.15
N ASN A 574 -6.16 -6.68 -6.03
CA ASN A 574 -6.57 -8.02 -6.45
C ASN A 574 -6.18 -8.34 -7.90
N SER A 575 -5.25 -7.59 -8.50
CA SER A 575 -4.80 -7.80 -9.87
C SER A 575 -4.48 -9.27 -10.13
N VAL A 576 -5.05 -9.85 -11.19
CA VAL A 576 -4.83 -11.25 -11.58
C VAL A 576 -3.84 -11.29 -12.74
N PHE A 577 -2.63 -11.75 -12.46
CA PHE A 577 -1.51 -11.73 -13.40
C PHE A 577 -1.50 -12.93 -14.35
N ALA A 578 -1.85 -14.13 -13.86
CA ALA A 578 -1.85 -15.32 -14.69
C ALA A 578 -3.12 -16.14 -14.56
N VAL A 579 -3.51 -16.78 -15.65
CA VAL A 579 -4.54 -17.81 -15.71
C VAL A 579 -4.02 -19.02 -16.47
N ALA A 580 -4.38 -20.22 -16.00
CA ALA A 580 -4.01 -21.46 -16.66
C ALA A 580 -5.12 -22.51 -16.50
N TRP A 581 -5.47 -23.18 -17.60
CA TRP A 581 -6.44 -24.26 -17.63
C TRP A 581 -5.81 -25.59 -17.26
N SER A 582 -6.52 -26.41 -16.49
CA SER A 582 -6.19 -27.82 -16.37
C SER A 582 -6.36 -28.52 -17.74
N PRO A 583 -5.57 -29.56 -18.05
CA PRO A 583 -5.63 -30.22 -19.36
C PRO A 583 -7.00 -30.80 -19.73
N ASP A 584 -7.81 -31.14 -18.73
CA ASP A 584 -9.18 -31.64 -18.89
C ASP A 584 -10.25 -30.53 -19.00
N GLY A 585 -9.86 -29.26 -18.80
CA GLY A 585 -10.76 -28.10 -18.79
C GLY A 585 -11.70 -28.01 -17.59
N SER A 586 -11.56 -28.90 -16.59
CA SER A 586 -12.46 -28.95 -15.43
C SER A 586 -12.16 -27.86 -14.40
N THR A 587 -10.93 -27.35 -14.37
CA THR A 587 -10.43 -26.42 -13.35
C THR A 587 -9.63 -25.30 -14.01
N LEU A 588 -9.86 -24.06 -13.55
CA LEU A 588 -9.02 -22.91 -13.90
C LEU A 588 -8.17 -22.50 -12.68
N ALA A 589 -6.87 -22.36 -12.87
CA ALA A 589 -5.99 -21.74 -11.89
C ALA A 589 -5.80 -20.25 -12.21
N SER A 590 -5.78 -19.41 -11.18
CA SER A 590 -5.44 -17.98 -11.30
C SER A 590 -4.49 -17.54 -10.20
N SER A 591 -3.59 -16.62 -10.50
CA SER A 591 -2.68 -16.01 -9.52
C SER A 591 -2.67 -14.50 -9.63
N GLY A 592 -2.31 -13.81 -8.54
CA GLY A 592 -2.40 -12.35 -8.50
C GLY A 592 -1.48 -11.66 -7.50
N ALA A 593 -1.71 -10.36 -7.35
CA ALA A 593 -0.97 -9.45 -6.45
C ALA A 593 -1.17 -9.78 -4.96
N ASP A 594 -2.23 -10.50 -4.62
CA ASP A 594 -2.56 -10.92 -3.26
C ASP A 594 -1.75 -12.14 -2.77
N GLN A 595 -0.72 -12.56 -3.53
CA GLN A 595 0.22 -13.63 -3.21
C GLN A 595 -0.45 -15.02 -3.10
N ARG A 596 -1.66 -15.16 -3.64
CA ARG A 596 -2.46 -16.38 -3.56
C ARG A 596 -2.73 -16.94 -4.94
N ILE A 597 -2.91 -18.26 -4.99
CA ILE A 597 -3.38 -18.97 -6.18
C ILE A 597 -4.78 -19.48 -5.86
N ARG A 598 -5.72 -19.30 -6.78
CA ARG A 598 -7.09 -19.80 -6.65
C ARG A 598 -7.38 -20.81 -7.74
N LEU A 599 -8.05 -21.88 -7.36
CA LEU A 599 -8.59 -22.89 -8.26
C LEU A 599 -10.09 -22.69 -8.37
N TRP A 600 -10.59 -22.51 -9.58
CA TRP A 600 -11.98 -22.20 -9.86
C TRP A 600 -12.63 -23.36 -10.60
N HIS A 601 -13.88 -23.62 -10.25
CA HIS A 601 -14.75 -24.41 -11.11
C HIS A 601 -15.35 -23.47 -12.18
N PRO A 602 -15.13 -23.71 -13.48
CA PRO A 602 -15.57 -22.80 -14.55
C PRO A 602 -17.09 -22.56 -14.55
N ASP A 603 -17.86 -23.65 -14.51
CA ASP A 603 -19.32 -23.61 -14.68
C ASP A 603 -20.06 -22.97 -13.50
N THR A 604 -19.67 -23.30 -12.27
CA THR A 604 -20.27 -22.71 -11.06
C THR A 604 -19.64 -21.36 -10.73
N GLY A 605 -18.38 -21.15 -11.13
CA GLY A 605 -17.61 -19.94 -10.81
C GLY A 605 -17.16 -19.90 -9.35
N GLN A 606 -17.33 -21.00 -8.62
CA GLN A 606 -16.91 -21.09 -7.23
C GLN A 606 -15.40 -21.30 -7.13
N CYS A 607 -14.78 -20.61 -6.19
CA CYS A 607 -13.40 -20.87 -5.78
C CYS A 607 -13.38 -22.20 -5.00
N LEU A 608 -12.82 -23.24 -5.62
CA LEU A 608 -12.69 -24.57 -5.03
C LEU A 608 -11.64 -24.57 -3.91
N LYS A 609 -10.48 -23.95 -4.17
CA LYS A 609 -9.34 -23.90 -3.24
C LYS A 609 -8.53 -22.63 -3.41
N THR A 610 -7.92 -22.18 -2.31
CA THR A 610 -6.92 -21.11 -2.29
C THR A 610 -5.61 -21.66 -1.75
N LEU A 611 -4.55 -21.59 -2.55
CA LEU A 611 -3.19 -22.02 -2.21
C LEU A 611 -2.40 -20.81 -1.71
N GLN A 612 -1.72 -20.98 -0.57
CA GLN A 612 -0.95 -19.93 0.08
C GLN A 612 0.48 -20.43 0.34
N GLY A 613 1.48 -19.59 0.10
CA GLY A 613 2.87 -19.93 0.41
C GLY A 613 3.93 -19.06 -0.27
N HIS A 614 3.59 -18.40 -1.39
CA HIS A 614 4.44 -17.33 -1.94
C HIS A 614 4.44 -16.11 -1.02
N ARG A 615 5.52 -15.34 -1.05
CA ARG A 615 5.71 -14.15 -0.21
C ARG A 615 5.51 -12.83 -0.95
N ASN A 616 5.30 -12.91 -2.26
CA ASN A 616 5.19 -11.77 -3.14
C ASN A 616 4.34 -12.14 -4.38
N TRP A 617 4.21 -11.24 -5.35
CA TRP A 617 3.37 -11.41 -6.54
C TRP A 617 3.71 -12.67 -7.33
N ILE A 618 2.69 -13.25 -7.95
CA ILE A 618 2.80 -14.50 -8.69
C ILE A 618 2.48 -14.22 -10.16
N TRP A 619 3.54 -14.15 -10.98
CA TRP A 619 3.50 -13.70 -12.36
C TRP A 619 3.09 -14.79 -13.36
N GLY A 620 3.50 -16.04 -13.10
CA GLY A 620 3.32 -17.14 -14.03
C GLY A 620 2.65 -18.35 -13.40
N LEU A 621 1.75 -18.99 -14.16
CA LEU A 621 1.12 -20.26 -13.81
C LEU A 621 1.17 -21.21 -15.01
N ALA A 622 1.45 -22.49 -14.74
CA ALA A 622 1.35 -23.52 -15.76
C ALA A 622 0.96 -24.86 -15.16
N TRP A 623 -0.04 -25.51 -15.76
CA TRP A 623 -0.42 -26.88 -15.41
C TRP A 623 0.50 -27.88 -16.09
N SER A 624 0.83 -28.97 -15.39
CA SER A 624 1.46 -30.11 -16.01
C SER A 624 0.50 -30.73 -17.05
N PRO A 625 0.99 -31.18 -18.22
CA PRO A 625 0.17 -31.85 -19.23
C PRO A 625 -0.59 -33.08 -18.71
N ASP A 626 -0.08 -33.76 -17.68
CA ASP A 626 -0.75 -34.88 -17.02
C ASP A 626 -1.85 -34.45 -16.02
N GLY A 627 -2.00 -33.16 -15.73
CA GLY A 627 -2.99 -32.57 -14.82
C GLY A 627 -2.71 -32.80 -13.33
N THR A 628 -1.59 -33.45 -12.97
CA THR A 628 -1.30 -33.84 -11.58
C THR A 628 -0.71 -32.71 -10.74
N THR A 629 -0.04 -31.75 -11.38
CA THR A 629 0.79 -30.74 -10.71
C THR A 629 0.55 -29.35 -11.32
N LEU A 630 0.50 -28.33 -10.47
CA LEU A 630 0.46 -26.93 -10.88
C LEU A 630 1.79 -26.26 -10.50
N ALA A 631 2.43 -25.58 -11.45
CA ALA A 631 3.62 -24.77 -11.20
C ALA A 631 3.26 -23.29 -11.10
N SER A 632 3.91 -22.56 -10.19
CA SER A 632 3.79 -21.12 -10.04
C SER A 632 5.14 -20.43 -9.96
N ALA A 633 5.27 -19.31 -10.66
CA ALA A 633 6.45 -18.44 -10.68
C ALA A 633 6.15 -17.13 -9.95
N SER A 634 7.07 -16.68 -9.09
CA SER A 634 6.84 -15.52 -8.24
C SER A 634 8.03 -14.56 -8.20
N ASP A 635 7.67 -13.32 -7.89
CA ASP A 635 8.55 -12.22 -7.49
C ASP A 635 9.42 -12.55 -6.26
N ASP A 636 9.01 -13.52 -5.44
CA ASP A 636 9.81 -14.00 -4.31
C ASP A 636 11.05 -14.83 -4.71
N ARG A 637 11.39 -14.85 -6.01
CA ARG A 637 12.53 -15.56 -6.62
C ARG A 637 12.39 -17.09 -6.58
N THR A 638 11.21 -17.60 -6.24
CA THR A 638 10.95 -19.04 -6.13
C THR A 638 9.94 -19.53 -7.15
N ILE A 639 10.04 -20.81 -7.47
CA ILE A 639 9.02 -21.54 -8.20
C ILE A 639 8.44 -22.59 -7.25
N ARG A 640 7.12 -22.70 -7.18
CA ARG A 640 6.45 -23.71 -6.34
C ARG A 640 5.68 -24.69 -7.19
N LEU A 641 5.74 -25.96 -6.78
CA LEU A 641 4.96 -27.05 -7.35
C LEU A 641 3.88 -27.44 -6.36
N TRP A 642 2.64 -27.47 -6.81
CA TRP A 642 1.46 -27.69 -5.99
C TRP A 642 0.73 -28.94 -6.41
N ASN A 643 0.20 -29.66 -5.43
CA ASN A 643 -0.82 -30.65 -5.68
C ASN A 643 -2.19 -29.93 -5.70
N PRO A 644 -2.90 -29.85 -6.83
CA PRO A 644 -4.16 -29.14 -6.94
C PRO A 644 -5.28 -29.80 -6.12
N ASN A 645 -5.22 -31.12 -5.92
CA ASN A 645 -6.22 -31.88 -5.17
C ASN A 645 -6.10 -31.69 -3.66
N THR A 646 -4.87 -31.72 -3.11
CA THR A 646 -4.66 -31.52 -1.66
C THR A 646 -4.54 -30.03 -1.32
N GLY A 647 -3.95 -29.25 -2.21
CA GLY A 647 -3.58 -27.85 -2.00
C GLY A 647 -2.21 -27.67 -1.35
N GLU A 648 -1.45 -28.75 -1.17
CA GLU A 648 -0.14 -28.72 -0.54
C GLU A 648 0.95 -28.32 -1.52
N CYS A 649 1.93 -27.55 -1.02
CA CYS A 649 3.15 -27.26 -1.75
C CYS A 649 4.04 -28.52 -1.74
N LEU A 650 4.12 -29.21 -2.87
CA LEU A 650 4.96 -30.40 -3.04
C LEU A 650 6.45 -30.05 -2.97
N LYS A 651 6.85 -28.97 -3.66
CA LYS A 651 8.25 -28.53 -3.74
C LYS A 651 8.38 -27.02 -3.92
N THR A 652 9.51 -26.49 -3.46
CA THR A 652 9.95 -25.12 -3.74
C THR A 652 11.31 -25.19 -4.41
N LEU A 653 11.42 -24.68 -5.64
CA LEU A 653 12.64 -24.61 -6.43
C LEU A 653 13.25 -23.22 -6.23
N GLN A 654 14.50 -23.17 -5.76
CA GLN A 654 15.16 -21.94 -5.33
C GLN A 654 16.61 -21.93 -5.84
N ASP A 655 16.83 -21.45 -7.07
CA ASP A 655 18.19 -21.13 -7.56
C ASP A 655 18.25 -19.82 -8.38
N HIS A 656 17.11 -19.21 -8.73
CA HIS A 656 17.09 -17.92 -9.42
C HIS A 656 17.53 -16.79 -8.47
N THR A 657 18.30 -15.84 -8.98
CA THR A 657 18.82 -14.72 -8.18
C THR A 657 17.91 -13.49 -8.22
N ALA A 658 16.92 -13.46 -9.12
CA ALA A 658 15.95 -12.38 -9.29
C ALA A 658 14.54 -12.96 -9.54
N TRP A 659 13.59 -12.09 -9.92
CA TRP A 659 12.18 -12.42 -10.15
C TRP A 659 11.99 -13.52 -11.18
N VAL A 660 11.01 -14.39 -10.96
CA VAL A 660 10.62 -15.41 -11.95
C VAL A 660 9.29 -14.99 -12.58
N TRP A 661 9.32 -14.70 -13.88
CA TRP A 661 8.18 -14.19 -14.64
C TRP A 661 7.34 -15.32 -15.24
N ALA A 662 8.01 -16.29 -15.85
CA ALA A 662 7.36 -17.33 -16.65
C ALA A 662 7.78 -18.73 -16.21
N VAL A 663 6.84 -19.67 -16.33
CA VAL A 663 7.05 -21.10 -16.18
C VAL A 663 6.33 -21.84 -17.30
N ALA A 664 6.94 -22.89 -17.86
CA ALA A 664 6.34 -23.69 -18.91
C ALA A 664 6.76 -25.16 -18.78
N TRP A 665 5.79 -26.07 -18.94
CA TRP A 665 6.02 -27.53 -18.83
C TRP A 665 6.42 -28.14 -20.17
N SER A 666 7.35 -29.10 -20.12
CA SER A 666 7.57 -30.01 -21.24
C SER A 666 6.32 -30.88 -21.47
N PRO A 667 6.00 -31.27 -22.72
CA PRO A 667 4.82 -32.08 -23.03
C PRO A 667 4.77 -33.44 -22.31
N ASP A 668 5.91 -33.98 -21.91
CA ASP A 668 6.02 -35.23 -21.15
C ASP A 668 5.87 -35.06 -19.61
N SER A 669 5.63 -33.83 -19.14
CA SER A 669 5.49 -33.46 -17.72
C SER A 669 6.73 -33.71 -16.83
N ARG A 670 7.90 -33.99 -17.42
CA ARG A 670 9.13 -34.30 -16.65
C ARG A 670 9.99 -33.10 -16.34
N ILE A 671 10.02 -32.13 -17.27
CA ILE A 671 10.87 -30.95 -17.20
C ILE A 671 10.00 -29.70 -17.06
N LEU A 672 10.36 -28.84 -16.13
CA LEU A 672 9.81 -27.49 -16.04
C LEU A 672 10.86 -26.49 -16.51
N ALA A 673 10.50 -25.57 -17.39
CA ALA A 673 11.31 -24.42 -17.75
C ALA A 673 10.86 -23.19 -16.95
N SER A 674 11.80 -22.36 -16.51
CA SER A 674 11.52 -21.08 -15.86
C SER A 674 12.36 -19.94 -16.42
N GLY A 675 11.77 -18.74 -16.52
CA GLY A 675 12.39 -17.55 -17.09
C GLY A 675 12.38 -16.43 -16.05
N SER A 676 13.50 -15.74 -15.92
CA SER A 676 13.73 -14.80 -14.82
C SER A 676 14.36 -13.48 -15.27
N SER A 677 14.22 -12.46 -14.43
CA SER A 677 14.99 -11.22 -14.49
C SER A 677 16.50 -11.41 -14.29
N ASP A 678 16.96 -12.60 -13.87
CA ASP A 678 18.39 -12.93 -13.78
C ASP A 678 19.05 -13.26 -15.13
N LEU A 679 18.35 -12.97 -16.23
CA LEU A 679 18.76 -13.18 -17.62
C LEU A 679 18.87 -14.66 -18.02
N SER A 680 18.48 -15.59 -17.13
CA SER A 680 18.61 -17.02 -17.35
C SER A 680 17.27 -17.74 -17.55
N VAL A 681 17.28 -18.72 -18.44
CA VAL A 681 16.23 -19.75 -18.49
C VAL A 681 16.77 -21.00 -17.81
N ARG A 682 16.02 -21.58 -16.88
CA ARG A 682 16.43 -22.80 -16.16
C ARG A 682 15.51 -23.95 -16.45
N LEU A 683 16.10 -25.14 -16.60
CA LEU A 683 15.37 -26.40 -16.77
C LEU A 683 15.45 -27.20 -15.47
N TRP A 684 14.31 -27.65 -14.98
CA TRP A 684 14.18 -28.33 -13.70
C TRP A 684 13.63 -29.72 -13.89
N ASP A 685 14.23 -30.68 -13.20
CA ASP A 685 13.64 -32.00 -13.07
C ASP A 685 12.56 -31.97 -11.98
N VAL A 686 11.33 -32.29 -12.35
CA VAL A 686 10.16 -32.16 -11.45
C VAL A 686 10.23 -33.18 -10.31
N GLN A 687 10.68 -34.40 -10.60
CA GLN A 687 10.72 -35.51 -9.64
C GLN A 687 11.79 -35.33 -8.55
N THR A 688 12.93 -34.72 -8.87
CA THR A 688 14.04 -34.46 -7.95
C THR A 688 14.03 -33.02 -7.43
N GLY A 689 13.50 -32.07 -8.20
CA GLY A 689 13.51 -30.64 -7.87
C GLY A 689 14.87 -29.97 -8.12
N LYS A 690 15.76 -30.62 -8.87
CA LYS A 690 17.10 -30.10 -9.17
C LYS A 690 17.10 -29.32 -10.48
N CYS A 691 17.86 -28.24 -10.54
CA CYS A 691 18.19 -27.55 -11.78
C CYS A 691 19.07 -28.47 -12.64
N LEU A 692 18.58 -28.87 -13.81
CA LEU A 692 19.29 -29.70 -14.79
C LEU A 692 20.24 -28.86 -15.63
N GLN A 693 19.75 -27.72 -16.14
CA GLN A 693 20.48 -26.87 -17.08
C GLN A 693 20.13 -25.40 -16.87
N VAL A 694 21.09 -24.53 -17.18
CA VAL A 694 20.93 -23.07 -17.19
C VAL A 694 21.27 -22.59 -18.59
N LEU A 695 20.27 -22.09 -19.31
CA LEU A 695 20.41 -21.55 -20.65
C LEU A 695 20.71 -20.05 -20.53
N GLN A 696 21.88 -19.67 -21.01
CA GLN A 696 22.41 -18.30 -20.94
C GLN A 696 22.52 -17.74 -22.36
N GLY A 697 22.17 -16.46 -22.54
CA GLY A 697 22.35 -15.78 -23.82
C GLY A 697 21.45 -14.58 -24.05
N HIS A 698 20.36 -14.42 -23.30
CA HIS A 698 19.58 -13.19 -23.31
C HIS A 698 20.33 -12.05 -22.61
N ASN A 699 20.08 -10.82 -23.07
CA ASN A 699 20.73 -9.61 -22.54
C ASN A 699 19.80 -8.80 -21.63
N SER A 700 18.57 -9.26 -21.41
CA SER A 700 17.60 -8.61 -20.53
C SER A 700 16.62 -9.66 -19.95
N TRP A 701 15.61 -9.20 -19.21
CA TRP A 701 14.67 -10.08 -18.51
C TRP A 701 13.91 -11.00 -19.47
N ILE A 702 13.51 -12.18 -18.98
CA ILE A 702 12.80 -13.18 -19.77
C ILE A 702 11.33 -13.19 -19.33
N GLY A 703 10.47 -12.59 -20.14
CA GLY A 703 9.05 -12.42 -19.87
C GLY A 703 8.16 -13.60 -20.27
N GLY A 704 8.59 -14.39 -21.26
CA GLY A 704 7.77 -15.47 -21.82
C GLY A 704 8.54 -16.76 -22.11
N LEU A 705 7.88 -17.91 -21.90
CA LEU A 705 8.39 -19.25 -22.20
C LEU A 705 7.32 -20.13 -22.83
N ALA A 706 7.68 -20.90 -23.85
CA ALA A 706 6.77 -21.87 -24.46
C ALA A 706 7.51 -23.08 -25.02
N TRP A 707 7.08 -24.28 -24.63
CA TRP A 707 7.55 -25.54 -25.20
C TRP A 707 6.83 -25.85 -26.51
N SER A 708 7.57 -26.37 -27.50
CA SER A 708 6.96 -26.92 -28.70
C SER A 708 6.09 -28.14 -28.34
N PRO A 709 4.97 -28.38 -29.06
CA PRO A 709 4.10 -29.53 -28.79
C PRO A 709 4.80 -30.89 -28.88
N ASP A 710 5.88 -30.99 -29.67
CA ASP A 710 6.71 -32.19 -29.80
C ASP A 710 7.78 -32.34 -28.70
N GLY A 711 7.95 -31.33 -27.84
CA GLY A 711 8.91 -31.30 -26.74
C GLY A 711 10.37 -31.11 -27.14
N THR A 712 10.66 -30.92 -28.43
CA THR A 712 12.03 -30.86 -28.96
C THR A 712 12.63 -29.46 -28.95
N THR A 713 11.83 -28.41 -28.74
CA THR A 713 12.30 -27.03 -28.79
C THR A 713 11.65 -26.20 -27.69
N LEU A 714 12.45 -25.43 -26.96
CA LEU A 714 11.96 -24.42 -26.02
C LEU A 714 12.14 -23.04 -26.63
N ALA A 715 11.09 -22.22 -26.64
CA ALA A 715 11.16 -20.82 -27.02
C ALA A 715 11.21 -19.95 -25.76
N SER A 716 12.05 -18.92 -25.77
CA SER A 716 12.09 -17.86 -24.76
C SER A 716 11.98 -16.48 -25.38
N ALA A 717 11.21 -15.61 -24.75
CA ALA A 717 11.00 -14.22 -25.15
C ALA A 717 11.57 -13.29 -24.08
N SER A 718 12.20 -12.20 -24.51
CA SER A 718 12.93 -11.31 -23.62
C SER A 718 12.74 -9.83 -23.93
N ASP A 719 12.98 -9.03 -22.90
CA ASP A 719 13.09 -7.57 -22.95
C ASP A 719 14.29 -7.11 -23.79
N ASP A 720 15.18 -8.00 -24.21
CA ASP A 720 16.23 -7.70 -25.20
C ASP A 720 15.71 -7.59 -26.63
N CYS A 721 14.38 -7.58 -26.81
CA CYS A 721 13.66 -7.49 -28.09
C CYS A 721 13.85 -8.72 -29.00
N THR A 722 14.39 -9.82 -28.46
CA THR A 722 14.63 -11.06 -29.22
C THR A 722 13.84 -12.24 -28.66
N ILE A 723 13.65 -13.23 -29.53
CA ILE A 723 13.13 -14.55 -29.14
C ILE A 723 14.22 -15.57 -29.46
N ARG A 724 14.50 -16.48 -28.53
CA ARG A 724 15.48 -17.55 -28.73
C ARG A 724 14.81 -18.91 -28.74
N LEU A 725 15.25 -19.76 -29.67
CA LEU A 725 14.87 -21.16 -29.74
C LEU A 725 16.03 -22.02 -29.22
N TRP A 726 15.74 -22.91 -28.29
CA TRP A 726 16.71 -23.74 -27.59
C TRP A 726 16.45 -25.21 -27.84
N ASP A 727 17.53 -25.97 -27.92
CA ASP A 727 17.49 -27.42 -27.77
C ASP A 727 17.64 -27.74 -26.26
N PRO A 728 16.58 -28.28 -25.62
CA PRO A 728 16.58 -28.58 -24.19
C PRO A 728 17.49 -29.76 -23.83
N SER A 729 17.94 -30.56 -24.79
CA SER A 729 18.85 -31.69 -24.54
C SER A 729 20.31 -31.25 -24.53
N THR A 730 20.70 -30.36 -25.45
CA THR A 730 22.08 -29.88 -25.61
C THR A 730 22.36 -28.53 -24.95
N SER A 731 21.32 -27.81 -24.51
CA SER A 731 21.37 -26.42 -24.06
C SER A 731 21.79 -25.40 -25.15
N GLU A 732 21.82 -25.80 -26.42
CA GLU A 732 22.28 -24.92 -27.49
C GLU A 732 21.17 -23.98 -27.95
N CYS A 733 21.53 -22.72 -28.23
CA CYS A 733 20.64 -21.78 -28.91
C CYS A 733 20.60 -22.12 -30.40
N LEU A 734 19.50 -22.72 -30.84
CA LEU A 734 19.27 -23.11 -32.24
C LEU A 734 19.11 -21.88 -33.13
N LYS A 735 18.35 -20.88 -32.67
CA LYS A 735 18.04 -19.65 -33.42
C LYS A 735 17.78 -18.46 -32.53
N VAL A 736 18.10 -17.28 -33.05
CA VAL A 736 17.70 -15.97 -32.51
C VAL A 736 16.78 -15.31 -33.54
N LEU A 737 15.53 -15.08 -33.17
CA LEU A 737 14.54 -14.37 -33.99
C LEU A 737 14.58 -12.90 -33.60
N GLN A 738 14.89 -12.06 -34.57
CA GLN A 738 14.96 -10.60 -34.41
C GLN A 738 13.94 -9.94 -35.31
N GLY A 739 13.27 -8.91 -34.80
CA GLY A 739 12.34 -8.11 -35.59
C GLY A 739 11.36 -7.28 -34.78
N HIS A 740 11.13 -7.58 -33.50
CA HIS A 740 10.38 -6.69 -32.61
C HIS A 740 11.21 -5.45 -32.25
N ASP A 741 10.53 -4.32 -32.12
CA ASP A 741 11.15 -3.02 -31.81
C ASP A 741 11.15 -2.70 -30.29
N TYR A 742 10.49 -3.55 -29.50
CA TYR A 742 10.40 -3.45 -28.05
C TYR A 742 10.41 -4.85 -27.40
N TRP A 743 10.42 -4.87 -26.07
CA TRP A 743 10.32 -6.05 -25.20
C TRP A 743 9.30 -7.05 -25.70
N VAL A 744 9.70 -8.32 -25.73
CA VAL A 744 8.84 -9.44 -26.12
C VAL A 744 8.45 -10.18 -24.86
N GLU A 745 7.16 -10.15 -24.58
CA GLU A 745 6.64 -10.46 -23.24
C GLU A 745 5.73 -11.68 -23.25
N ALA A 746 5.26 -12.10 -24.43
CA ALA A 746 4.44 -13.28 -24.58
C ALA A 746 4.85 -14.08 -25.80
N ILE A 747 4.84 -15.40 -25.66
CA ILE A 747 5.06 -16.35 -26.76
C ILE A 747 4.15 -17.55 -26.63
N ALA A 748 3.68 -18.08 -27.77
CA ALA A 748 2.89 -19.30 -27.80
C ALA A 748 3.10 -20.06 -29.12
N TRP A 749 3.30 -21.38 -29.01
CA TRP A 749 3.38 -22.27 -30.17
C TRP A 749 2.00 -22.58 -30.73
N SER A 750 1.90 -22.67 -32.05
CA SER A 750 0.73 -23.25 -32.70
C SER A 750 0.59 -24.74 -32.34
N PRO A 751 -0.63 -25.29 -32.32
CA PRO A 751 -0.85 -26.70 -31.96
C PRO A 751 -0.10 -27.71 -32.85
N ASP A 752 0.21 -27.34 -34.10
CA ASP A 752 1.00 -28.15 -35.05
C ASP A 752 2.52 -28.00 -34.88
N GLY A 753 2.97 -27.09 -34.01
CA GLY A 753 4.37 -26.79 -33.74
C GLY A 753 5.16 -26.18 -34.90
N GLN A 754 4.50 -25.71 -35.97
CA GLN A 754 5.18 -25.11 -37.13
C GLN A 754 5.35 -23.59 -37.00
N THR A 755 4.45 -22.94 -36.27
CA THR A 755 4.40 -21.48 -36.14
C THR A 755 4.55 -21.06 -34.68
N LEU A 756 5.36 -20.04 -34.42
CA LEU A 756 5.45 -19.39 -33.12
C LEU A 756 4.80 -18.02 -33.21
N ALA A 757 3.90 -17.69 -32.28
CA ALA A 757 3.38 -16.34 -32.12
C ALA A 757 4.14 -15.64 -31.00
N SER A 758 4.43 -14.35 -31.18
CA SER A 758 5.01 -13.49 -30.15
C SER A 758 4.26 -12.17 -30.04
N GLY A 759 4.00 -11.74 -28.81
CA GLY A 759 3.42 -10.42 -28.49
C GLY A 759 4.48 -9.52 -27.85
N SER A 760 4.49 -8.25 -28.26
CA SER A 760 5.49 -7.28 -27.81
C SER A 760 4.86 -5.95 -27.38
N TYR A 761 5.62 -5.21 -26.58
CA TYR A 761 5.35 -3.83 -26.22
C TYR A 761 5.41 -2.86 -27.41
N ASP A 762 5.91 -3.31 -28.58
CA ASP A 762 5.82 -2.57 -29.85
C ASP A 762 4.39 -2.52 -30.43
N ARG A 763 3.40 -3.06 -29.70
CA ARG A 763 1.97 -3.11 -30.04
C ARG A 763 1.65 -4.07 -31.19
N THR A 764 2.61 -4.92 -31.57
CA THR A 764 2.46 -5.90 -32.64
C THR A 764 2.49 -7.34 -32.13
N ILE A 765 1.86 -8.21 -32.93
CA ILE A 765 2.02 -9.65 -32.82
C ILE A 765 2.77 -10.12 -34.04
N ARG A 766 3.80 -10.96 -33.87
CA ARG A 766 4.53 -11.54 -35.00
C ARG A 766 4.35 -13.05 -35.03
N LEU A 767 4.15 -13.58 -36.24
CA LEU A 767 4.11 -15.01 -36.50
C LEU A 767 5.42 -15.43 -37.14
N TRP A 768 6.05 -16.46 -36.61
CA TRP A 768 7.38 -16.91 -37.03
C TRP A 768 7.32 -18.35 -37.52
N ASN A 769 8.01 -18.62 -38.62
CA ASN A 769 8.20 -19.98 -39.09
C ASN A 769 9.28 -20.68 -38.26
N ARG A 770 8.99 -21.85 -37.67
CA ARG A 770 9.98 -22.62 -36.90
C ARG A 770 11.23 -22.99 -37.71
N LYS A 771 11.04 -23.46 -38.95
CA LYS A 771 12.12 -24.01 -39.79
C LYS A 771 13.00 -22.95 -40.41
N THR A 772 12.43 -21.84 -40.89
CA THR A 772 13.23 -20.74 -41.50
C THR A 772 13.65 -19.71 -40.46
N GLY A 773 12.83 -19.45 -39.44
CA GLY A 773 13.04 -18.36 -38.48
C GLY A 773 12.57 -17.01 -39.01
N GLU A 774 11.92 -16.99 -40.17
CA GLU A 774 11.41 -15.77 -40.79
C GLU A 774 10.06 -15.37 -40.19
N CYS A 775 9.82 -14.06 -40.14
CA CYS A 775 8.53 -13.50 -39.77
C CYS A 775 7.55 -13.67 -40.95
N LEU A 776 6.54 -14.50 -40.76
CA LEU A 776 5.49 -14.81 -41.73
C LEU A 776 4.44 -13.70 -41.82
N ASN A 777 4.06 -13.12 -40.68
CA ASN A 777 3.04 -12.08 -40.61
C ASN A 777 3.24 -11.16 -39.40
N VAL A 778 2.80 -9.91 -39.54
CA VAL A 778 2.81 -8.89 -38.48
C VAL A 778 1.38 -8.37 -38.30
N LEU A 779 0.78 -8.67 -37.14
CA LEU A 779 -0.57 -8.24 -36.81
C LEU A 779 -0.49 -6.94 -36.02
N GLN A 780 -1.21 -5.92 -36.50
CA GLN A 780 -1.25 -4.59 -35.90
C GLN A 780 -2.71 -4.20 -35.62
N GLY A 781 -2.95 -3.55 -34.49
CA GLY A 781 -4.28 -3.02 -34.17
C GLY A 781 -4.51 -2.65 -32.72
N HIS A 782 -3.72 -3.19 -31.77
CA HIS A 782 -3.79 -2.78 -30.37
C HIS A 782 -3.32 -1.33 -30.18
N GLU A 783 -3.91 -0.63 -29.22
CA GLU A 783 -3.60 0.77 -28.94
C GLU A 783 -2.46 0.93 -27.91
N ALA A 784 -2.19 -0.13 -27.15
CA ALA A 784 -1.14 -0.18 -26.13
C ALA A 784 -0.33 -1.49 -26.19
N MET A 785 0.59 -1.66 -25.25
CA MET A 785 1.52 -2.80 -25.16
C MET A 785 0.79 -4.14 -25.07
N LEU A 786 1.36 -5.20 -25.65
CA LEU A 786 0.83 -6.56 -25.52
C LEU A 786 1.54 -7.32 -24.40
N ARG A 787 0.76 -8.11 -23.66
CA ARG A 787 1.27 -8.92 -22.55
C ARG A 787 0.96 -10.40 -22.65
N ALA A 788 -0.01 -10.79 -23.48
CA ALA A 788 -0.41 -12.19 -23.64
C ALA A 788 -0.76 -12.54 -25.09
N VAL A 789 -0.38 -13.74 -25.51
CA VAL A 789 -0.83 -14.37 -26.76
C VAL A 789 -1.17 -15.84 -26.49
N ALA A 790 -2.24 -16.35 -27.11
CA ALA A 790 -2.62 -17.75 -26.99
C ALA A 790 -3.27 -18.25 -28.29
N TRP A 791 -2.91 -19.46 -28.71
CA TRP A 791 -3.51 -20.12 -29.87
C TRP A 791 -4.81 -20.79 -29.48
N SER A 792 -5.79 -20.77 -30.38
CA SER A 792 -6.92 -21.68 -30.29
C SER A 792 -6.45 -23.13 -30.51
N PRO A 793 -7.12 -24.12 -29.90
CA PRO A 793 -6.75 -25.53 -30.03
C PRO A 793 -6.78 -26.07 -31.47
N ASP A 794 -7.60 -25.46 -32.34
CA ASP A 794 -7.67 -25.78 -33.77
C ASP A 794 -6.58 -25.09 -34.62
N GLY A 795 -5.80 -24.18 -34.02
CA GLY A 795 -4.75 -23.42 -34.68
C GLY A 795 -5.23 -22.35 -35.65
N GLN A 796 -6.54 -22.10 -35.77
CA GLN A 796 -7.09 -21.16 -36.75
C GLN A 796 -7.16 -19.72 -36.21
N THR A 797 -7.33 -19.57 -34.90
CA THR A 797 -7.52 -18.28 -34.24
C THR A 797 -6.38 -18.02 -33.27
N LEU A 798 -5.88 -16.78 -33.24
CA LEU A 798 -4.94 -16.30 -32.24
C LEU A 798 -5.65 -15.28 -31.36
N ALA A 799 -5.51 -15.40 -30.04
CA ALA A 799 -5.97 -14.41 -29.08
C ALA A 799 -4.80 -13.58 -28.56
N SER A 800 -5.02 -12.29 -28.33
CA SER A 800 -4.03 -11.38 -27.73
C SER A 800 -4.64 -10.49 -26.67
N GLY A 801 -3.86 -10.21 -25.62
CA GLY A 801 -4.25 -9.38 -24.48
C GLY A 801 -3.30 -8.21 -24.33
N SER A 802 -3.85 -7.04 -24.05
CA SER A 802 -3.11 -5.78 -24.05
C SER A 802 -3.43 -4.89 -22.85
N HIS A 803 -2.51 -3.95 -22.60
CA HIS A 803 -2.71 -2.83 -21.66
C HIS A 803 -3.82 -1.87 -22.10
N ASP A 804 -4.31 -1.97 -23.34
CA ASP A 804 -5.46 -1.20 -23.84
C ASP A 804 -6.80 -1.68 -23.28
N GLN A 805 -6.77 -2.64 -22.33
CA GLN A 805 -7.93 -3.22 -21.65
C GLN A 805 -8.79 -4.13 -22.56
N THR A 806 -8.30 -4.43 -23.77
CA THR A 806 -9.00 -5.29 -24.73
C THR A 806 -8.33 -6.64 -24.90
N VAL A 807 -9.14 -7.63 -25.25
CA VAL A 807 -8.67 -8.89 -25.84
C VAL A 807 -9.06 -8.88 -27.31
N ARG A 808 -8.15 -9.24 -28.20
CA ARG A 808 -8.44 -9.32 -29.64
C ARG A 808 -8.29 -10.74 -30.16
N LEU A 809 -9.18 -11.11 -31.07
CA LEU A 809 -9.13 -12.38 -31.78
C LEU A 809 -8.71 -12.13 -33.22
N TRP A 810 -7.78 -12.93 -33.72
CA TRP A 810 -7.17 -12.79 -35.04
C TRP A 810 -7.30 -14.08 -35.82
N ASN A 811 -7.52 -13.97 -37.12
CA ASN A 811 -7.36 -15.10 -38.02
C ASN A 811 -5.86 -15.36 -38.23
N ALA A 812 -5.36 -16.54 -37.89
CA ALA A 812 -3.94 -16.84 -37.98
C ALA A 812 -3.40 -16.88 -39.42
N GLN A 813 -4.27 -17.19 -40.40
CA GLN A 813 -3.87 -17.33 -41.80
C GLN A 813 -3.91 -15.98 -42.54
N THR A 814 -4.94 -15.17 -42.31
CA THR A 814 -5.11 -13.86 -43.00
C THR A 814 -4.46 -12.72 -42.22
N GLY A 815 -4.36 -12.85 -40.90
CA GLY A 815 -3.92 -11.78 -40.00
C GLY A 815 -5.00 -10.73 -39.70
N GLU A 816 -6.23 -10.94 -40.14
CA GLU A 816 -7.32 -10.01 -39.88
C GLU A 816 -7.82 -10.11 -38.43
N CYS A 817 -8.15 -8.97 -37.83
CA CYS A 817 -8.81 -8.91 -36.54
C CYS A 817 -10.27 -9.32 -36.70
N LEU A 818 -10.65 -10.45 -36.11
CA LEU A 818 -12.00 -11.03 -36.16
C LEU A 818 -12.95 -10.34 -35.18
N ASN A 819 -12.49 -10.12 -33.93
CA ASN A 819 -13.29 -9.53 -32.86
C ASN A 819 -12.40 -8.74 -31.88
N ILE A 820 -12.99 -7.67 -31.32
CA ILE A 820 -12.43 -6.89 -30.20
C ILE A 820 -13.35 -7.13 -29.00
N LEU A 821 -12.80 -7.69 -27.94
CA LEU A 821 -13.51 -8.08 -26.73
C LEU A 821 -13.30 -6.99 -25.68
N GLU A 822 -14.33 -6.19 -25.46
CA GLU A 822 -14.34 -5.09 -24.50
C GLU A 822 -15.10 -5.50 -23.23
N GLY A 823 -14.55 -5.19 -22.06
CA GLY A 823 -15.23 -5.45 -20.79
C GLY A 823 -14.33 -5.47 -19.56
N HIS A 824 -13.02 -5.58 -19.73
CA HIS A 824 -12.07 -5.31 -18.66
C HIS A 824 -11.94 -3.81 -18.43
N THR A 825 -11.73 -3.40 -17.17
CA THR A 825 -11.52 -2.00 -16.79
C THR A 825 -10.06 -1.70 -16.43
N GLY A 826 -9.17 -2.67 -16.68
CA GLY A 826 -7.74 -2.61 -16.41
C GLY A 826 -6.96 -3.45 -17.41
N GLN A 827 -5.63 -3.36 -17.35
CA GLN A 827 -4.71 -4.05 -18.26
C GLN A 827 -4.96 -5.57 -18.27
N VAL A 828 -4.91 -6.21 -19.43
CA VAL A 828 -5.02 -7.67 -19.54
C VAL A 828 -3.64 -8.29 -19.44
N TRP A 829 -3.42 -9.14 -18.43
CA TRP A 829 -2.10 -9.72 -18.14
C TRP A 829 -1.88 -11.07 -18.79
N SER A 830 -2.89 -11.93 -18.78
CA SER A 830 -2.76 -13.32 -19.24
C SER A 830 -4.03 -13.79 -19.94
N ILE A 831 -3.84 -14.70 -20.87
CA ILE A 831 -4.89 -15.33 -21.65
C ILE A 831 -4.59 -16.82 -21.75
N ALA A 832 -5.63 -17.64 -21.60
CA ALA A 832 -5.53 -19.08 -21.79
C ALA A 832 -6.76 -19.62 -22.53
N CYS A 833 -6.51 -20.35 -23.62
CA CYS A 833 -7.55 -21.07 -24.35
C CYS A 833 -7.80 -22.45 -23.73
N CYS A 834 -9.07 -22.85 -23.64
CA CYS A 834 -9.47 -24.21 -23.30
C CYS A 834 -10.07 -24.92 -24.50
N SER A 835 -9.68 -26.18 -24.72
CA SER A 835 -10.20 -27.05 -25.77
C SER A 835 -11.48 -27.80 -25.41
N VAL A 836 -11.82 -27.91 -24.12
CA VAL A 836 -12.88 -28.83 -23.65
C VAL A 836 -13.83 -28.18 -22.63
N ALA A 837 -13.85 -26.86 -22.48
CA ALA A 837 -14.69 -26.22 -21.48
C ALA A 837 -16.19 -26.39 -21.79
N TRP A 838 -16.96 -26.69 -20.75
CA TRP A 838 -18.39 -26.93 -20.82
C TRP A 838 -19.14 -25.59 -20.84
N ASP A 839 -20.09 -25.42 -21.75
CA ASP A 839 -20.91 -24.20 -21.88
C ASP A 839 -22.14 -24.18 -20.96
N GLY A 840 -22.26 -25.14 -20.04
CA GLY A 840 -23.46 -25.35 -19.22
C GLY A 840 -24.70 -25.85 -19.99
N ALA A 841 -24.66 -25.92 -21.32
CA ALA A 841 -25.74 -26.41 -22.20
C ALA A 841 -25.43 -27.79 -22.81
N GLY A 842 -24.25 -28.35 -22.56
CA GLY A 842 -23.84 -29.69 -22.97
C GLY A 842 -23.11 -29.77 -24.30
N GLN A 843 -22.57 -28.65 -24.82
CA GLN A 843 -21.68 -28.64 -25.99
C GLN A 843 -20.27 -28.19 -25.59
N HIS A 844 -19.25 -28.83 -26.17
CA HIS A 844 -17.86 -28.40 -26.05
C HIS A 844 -17.64 -27.17 -26.93
N ILE A 845 -17.60 -25.98 -26.33
CA ILE A 845 -17.28 -24.74 -27.03
C ILE A 845 -15.86 -24.32 -26.63
N PRO A 846 -15.01 -23.89 -27.57
CA PRO A 846 -13.71 -23.34 -27.21
C PRO A 846 -13.91 -22.02 -26.45
N ILE A 847 -13.47 -22.01 -25.18
CA ILE A 847 -13.56 -20.86 -24.27
C ILE A 847 -12.19 -20.24 -24.10
N LEU A 848 -12.16 -18.92 -24.10
CA LEU A 848 -10.99 -18.12 -23.77
C LEU A 848 -11.14 -17.55 -22.36
N ALA A 849 -10.16 -17.77 -21.50
CA ALA A 849 -10.06 -17.06 -20.22
C ALA A 849 -9.07 -15.91 -20.36
N SER A 850 -9.43 -14.72 -19.89
CA SER A 850 -8.52 -13.58 -19.75
C SER A 850 -8.49 -13.08 -18.32
N SER A 851 -7.31 -12.69 -17.84
CA SER A 851 -7.14 -12.08 -16.52
C SER A 851 -6.69 -10.62 -16.63
N SER A 852 -7.07 -9.80 -15.66
CA SER A 852 -6.80 -8.36 -15.69
C SER A 852 -6.37 -7.79 -14.35
N ALA A 853 -5.72 -6.62 -14.42
CA ALA A 853 -5.43 -5.74 -13.29
C ALA A 853 -6.70 -5.31 -12.52
N ASP A 854 -7.87 -5.37 -13.15
CA ASP A 854 -9.15 -5.08 -12.49
C ASP A 854 -9.60 -6.14 -11.46
N GLY A 855 -8.81 -7.21 -11.31
CA GLY A 855 -9.07 -8.30 -10.38
C GLY A 855 -10.13 -9.30 -10.85
N THR A 856 -10.51 -9.24 -12.12
CA THR A 856 -11.47 -10.14 -12.74
C THR A 856 -10.81 -11.11 -13.71
N ILE A 857 -11.46 -12.25 -13.87
CA ILE A 857 -11.19 -13.22 -14.93
C ILE A 857 -12.45 -13.31 -15.77
N LYS A 858 -12.33 -13.10 -17.07
CA LYS A 858 -13.47 -13.17 -17.99
C LYS A 858 -13.36 -14.38 -18.90
N PHE A 859 -14.50 -15.03 -19.12
CA PHE A 859 -14.66 -16.11 -20.07
C PHE A 859 -15.36 -15.60 -21.31
N TRP A 860 -14.71 -15.81 -22.44
CA TRP A 860 -15.18 -15.38 -23.75
C TRP A 860 -15.41 -16.58 -24.64
N HIS A 861 -16.50 -16.53 -25.39
CA HIS A 861 -16.70 -17.46 -26.49
C HIS A 861 -15.86 -17.03 -27.68
N ILE A 862 -14.95 -17.90 -28.15
CA ILE A 862 -14.03 -17.57 -29.25
C ILE A 862 -14.77 -17.25 -30.56
N LYS A 863 -15.94 -17.88 -30.81
CA LYS A 863 -16.72 -17.67 -32.04
C LYS A 863 -17.56 -16.40 -32.02
N THR A 864 -18.23 -16.10 -30.91
CA THR A 864 -19.16 -14.96 -30.83
C THR A 864 -18.50 -13.70 -30.29
N GLY A 865 -17.41 -13.83 -29.52
CA GLY A 865 -16.78 -12.72 -28.82
C GLY A 865 -17.56 -12.24 -27.59
N GLU A 866 -18.62 -12.94 -27.18
CA GLU A 866 -19.42 -12.53 -26.03
C GLU A 866 -18.75 -12.98 -24.72
N CYS A 867 -18.76 -12.08 -23.72
CA CYS A 867 -18.38 -12.41 -22.35
C CYS A 867 -19.49 -13.26 -21.72
N TRP A 868 -19.26 -14.56 -21.59
CA TRP A 868 -20.20 -15.47 -20.96
C TRP A 868 -20.20 -15.35 -19.44
N LYS A 869 -19.02 -15.15 -18.84
CA LYS A 869 -18.89 -15.16 -17.38
C LYS A 869 -17.73 -14.30 -16.89
N THR A 870 -17.90 -13.70 -15.71
CA THR A 870 -16.83 -13.01 -14.99
C THR A 870 -16.64 -13.67 -13.63
N LEU A 871 -15.45 -14.20 -13.38
CA LEU A 871 -15.02 -14.68 -12.07
C LEU A 871 -14.25 -13.57 -11.36
N ARG A 872 -14.38 -13.51 -10.04
CA ARG A 872 -13.69 -12.55 -9.20
C ARG A 872 -13.63 -13.08 -7.78
N ALA A 873 -12.53 -12.82 -7.09
CA ALA A 873 -12.42 -13.09 -5.67
C ALA A 873 -13.19 -12.03 -4.88
N ASP A 874 -13.80 -12.43 -3.77
CA ASP A 874 -14.54 -11.52 -2.89
C ASP A 874 -13.62 -10.38 -2.44
N ARG A 875 -14.05 -9.14 -2.69
CA ARG A 875 -13.35 -7.95 -2.20
C ARG A 875 -13.66 -7.77 -0.71
N PRO A 876 -12.84 -7.02 0.05
CA PRO A 876 -12.97 -6.93 1.50
C PRO A 876 -14.37 -6.47 1.94
N TYR A 877 -15.04 -5.66 1.11
CA TYR A 877 -16.34 -5.08 1.40
C TYR A 877 -17.42 -5.56 0.40
N GLU A 878 -17.28 -6.76 -0.17
CA GLU A 878 -18.24 -7.31 -1.13
C GLU A 878 -19.68 -7.29 -0.58
N ASP A 879 -20.61 -6.75 -1.36
CA ASP A 879 -22.04 -6.58 -1.01
C ASP A 879 -22.29 -5.78 0.29
N MET A 880 -21.32 -5.01 0.77
CA MET A 880 -21.48 -4.18 1.98
C MET A 880 -22.44 -3.04 1.71
N ASN A 881 -23.57 -2.98 2.41
CA ASN A 881 -24.59 -1.95 2.19
C ASN A 881 -24.22 -0.64 2.89
N ILE A 882 -23.93 0.40 2.10
CA ILE A 882 -23.60 1.76 2.58
C ILE A 882 -24.65 2.80 2.16
N THR A 883 -25.87 2.36 1.89
CA THR A 883 -26.99 3.22 1.48
C THR A 883 -27.31 4.25 2.56
N GLY A 884 -27.31 5.54 2.21
CA GLY A 884 -27.63 6.61 3.15
C GLY A 884 -26.60 6.85 4.28
N VAL A 885 -25.40 6.27 4.21
CA VAL A 885 -24.33 6.47 5.19
C VAL A 885 -23.86 7.93 5.24
N THR A 886 -23.62 8.45 6.44
CA THR A 886 -23.02 9.77 6.69
C THR A 886 -21.62 9.64 7.32
N GLY A 887 -20.87 10.74 7.40
CA GLY A 887 -19.56 10.76 8.07
C GLY A 887 -18.36 10.29 7.24
N ILE A 888 -18.58 9.93 5.97
CA ILE A 888 -17.53 9.59 5.00
C ILE A 888 -17.46 10.64 3.89
N THR A 889 -16.25 10.89 3.38
CA THR A 889 -16.03 11.77 2.23
C THR A 889 -16.49 11.09 0.93
N GLU A 890 -16.68 11.87 -0.13
CA GLU A 890 -17.01 11.32 -1.46
C GLU A 890 -15.90 10.40 -1.99
N ALA A 891 -14.64 10.78 -1.78
CA ALA A 891 -13.48 9.95 -2.11
C ALA A 891 -13.52 8.61 -1.35
N GLN A 892 -13.80 8.61 -0.04
CA GLN A 892 -13.96 7.38 0.74
C GLN A 892 -15.13 6.54 0.23
N ARG A 893 -16.28 7.15 -0.12
CA ARG A 893 -17.42 6.41 -0.70
C ARG A 893 -17.06 5.74 -2.01
N ALA A 894 -16.33 6.43 -2.88
CA ALA A 894 -15.84 5.87 -4.13
C ALA A 894 -14.86 4.71 -3.89
N THR A 895 -13.96 4.84 -2.91
CA THR A 895 -13.07 3.74 -2.46
C THR A 895 -13.86 2.54 -1.98
N LEU A 896 -14.86 2.72 -1.11
CA LEU A 896 -15.69 1.62 -0.61
C LEU A 896 -16.43 0.90 -1.74
N LYS A 897 -16.97 1.65 -2.71
CA LYS A 897 -17.60 1.07 -3.91
C LYS A 897 -16.60 0.27 -4.76
N ALA A 898 -15.38 0.79 -4.93
CA ALA A 898 -14.32 0.06 -5.65
C ALA A 898 -13.99 -1.28 -4.96
N LEU A 899 -14.00 -1.28 -3.62
CA LEU A 899 -13.79 -2.45 -2.76
C LEU A 899 -15.04 -3.32 -2.53
N GLY A 900 -16.16 -3.04 -3.23
CA GLY A 900 -17.33 -3.93 -3.30
C GLY A 900 -18.58 -3.51 -2.56
N ALA A 901 -18.56 -2.34 -1.93
CA ALA A 901 -19.74 -1.81 -1.26
C ALA A 901 -20.85 -1.41 -2.27
N ILE A 902 -22.09 -1.65 -1.88
CA ILE A 902 -23.30 -1.26 -2.61
C ILE A 902 -23.96 -0.05 -1.95
N ALA A 903 -24.43 0.89 -2.76
CA ALA A 903 -25.24 2.00 -2.31
C ALA A 903 -26.38 2.15 -3.30
N ASP A 904 -27.62 1.93 -2.87
CA ASP A 904 -28.77 2.15 -3.75
C ASP A 904 -28.80 3.64 -4.12
N GLN A 905 -28.79 3.91 -5.43
CA GLN A 905 -29.24 5.20 -5.93
C GLN A 905 -30.72 5.28 -5.59
N LYS A 906 -31.11 6.28 -4.79
CA LYS A 906 -32.50 6.74 -4.89
C LYS A 906 -32.72 7.15 -6.34
N ASP A 907 -33.60 6.44 -7.02
CA ASP A 907 -34.39 7.00 -8.11
C ASP A 907 -34.88 8.38 -7.66
N GLY A 908 -34.35 9.43 -8.28
CA GLY A 908 -34.55 10.79 -7.80
C GLY A 908 -33.84 11.89 -8.58
N ASP A 909 -33.50 11.66 -9.85
CA ASP A 909 -33.39 12.74 -10.84
C ASP A 909 -34.54 12.54 -11.83
N CYS A 910 -35.67 13.19 -11.54
CA CYS A 910 -36.66 13.63 -12.52
C CYS A 910 -36.57 15.14 -12.62
#